data_AF-A0A0V1E0G4-F1
#
_entry.id   AF-A0A0V1E0G4-F1
#
_cell.length_a   1.000
_cell.length_b   1.000
_cell.length_c   1.000
_cell.angle_alpha   90.00
_cell.angle_beta   90.00
_cell.angle_gamma   90.00
#
_symmetry.space_group_name_H-M   'P 1'
#
loop_
_entity.id
_entity.type
_entity.pdbx_description
1 polymer ?
#
loop_
_entity_poly.entity_id
_entity_poly.type
_entity_poly.pdbx_seq_one_letter_code
_entity_poly.pdbx_strand_id
1 'polypeptide(L)'
;MNNSTELWRQIVGEVGGQKSCRINDLTFKPDGSELLVAAGLNIFVYDVHDGNLIQTLHGHRDTVHCVVYSPSGEKFASGSADKSVIVWTDKHEGMLKFNHSDSIQCLTFCPINFILLSCAISDFGLWTLEKKTVDKHKSSARICSCSWASNGEYFALGLYNGIVSFCNKMGDEMLKVNRNNGCPVWNLAFNPFRPEEFLNESENETMDIALAVLDWSSAIAFYDINGQKMLEDVKLDYDPLCLDYLAPGEFMAISGSNRKVNLHTRTGTYLFTVAEMKSWVWVCRTKPDSHHIAVGCEDGTVAIYQLRLGTVHGLYDDRYAYRDNITDVVVQHLTDGSKVRVNCQDLVKKVAVYKDKIAVQLSNRICIYECRMKSSSGMEYLKTQATVKDFECSLLVLCSKYVVLCMDGILQSCTFSGYVERQWVLDSMIRYIKVVDGAADHESLLVGLKNGQVLKIFLDNPFPVELMKHNDGIRCLDLSIYQTKLAMVGENGICFVYDLITEELLFQESQITSVACNRQHEDIICMSGANTILVRIKDFPAYELQMPGLVVGFSGSQVFCLYLYAMTTTEVPLSFQIQQCIDRKLFSMAYSVACLGAHSSEWEHLGLCALQSLEYDLAKKAFQRTKNFKYLNLIDRLQRISDDDVAMAMMFACTGKIEEAANLFQKCGFTQMAVEMYLDLHMFEKTNELIGAIGAEGKQNLISKQALLAYHAKDFDKACEMYLAANDFEKAIAIMDEQKWIEKLAALSKQLDETNYNLLNKIAKAFENYKEYTLASEVYSKIRDVESLIRVEIFDNHWEEAFQIVKQHPEFERNLYVQYANWLIKNQKFEEAQIAYCRAGLQEQALDVLVNLADVAIDENRFKDASYFYWLLSMQYLSSVNVNQTNEDSTLKKFYKYQQFADLYYIYDFIYKYTEEPFTFLSADTLFNVARCLLNSLQLCHPKKISKIKILYTLAKQAKQLGAFRLARIVCDELGRLNQPPSMQTEVDLLTLSLKAKPFQDPEELLPVCYVCSMGNPTLSRDVGNKCVHCGLNFIYSFLTFESLPLMEFEIEGGITREEFQSLLQCNASSQEIAALQSQSNKVKNGKVVYCRSDISALKSSEVFVCRRIGPLKDIYYRNLMPEIAISQCHSCNKFFHTDDWEFFILRYGQCPFCRKKLNLNDDWDDCE
;
A
#
# COMPACT_ATOMS: atom_id res chain seq x y z
N MET A 1 24.85 33.14 7.51
CA MET A 1 25.31 31.73 7.65
C MET A 1 25.78 31.29 6.26
N ASN A 2 26.96 30.67 6.15
CA ASN A 2 27.42 30.15 4.86
C ASN A 2 26.59 28.90 4.54
N ASN A 3 25.91 28.92 3.39
CA ASN A 3 25.07 27.81 2.91
C ASN A 3 25.90 26.65 2.31
N SER A 4 27.23 26.77 2.37
CA SER A 4 28.20 25.81 1.85
C SER A 4 29.43 25.74 2.77
N THR A 5 30.06 24.57 2.78
CA THR A 5 31.32 24.31 3.48
C THR A 5 32.33 23.72 2.51
N GLU A 6 33.53 24.30 2.46
CA GLU A 6 34.68 23.74 1.74
C GLU A 6 35.14 22.47 2.46
N LEU A 7 35.24 21.34 1.75
CA LEU A 7 35.78 20.10 2.29
C LEU A 7 37.30 20.10 2.18
N TRP A 8 37.82 20.30 0.98
CA TRP A 8 39.26 20.42 0.71
C TRP A 8 39.51 21.23 -0.56
N ARG A 9 40.75 21.72 -0.68
CA ARG A 9 41.25 22.46 -1.83
C ARG A 9 42.70 22.08 -2.11
N GLN A 10 43.04 21.88 -3.37
CA GLN A 10 44.39 21.60 -3.85
C GLN A 10 44.71 22.36 -5.13
N ILE A 11 46.00 22.55 -5.43
CA ILE A 11 46.47 23.11 -6.69
C ILE A 11 47.12 21.99 -7.48
N VAL A 12 46.62 21.74 -8.68
CA VAL A 12 47.11 20.68 -9.57
C VAL A 12 48.41 21.15 -10.20
N GLY A 13 49.52 20.80 -9.55
CA GLY A 13 50.86 21.00 -10.05
C GLY A 13 51.89 21.19 -8.95
N GLU A 14 52.59 20.12 -8.58
CA GLU A 14 53.99 20.21 -8.18
C GLU A 14 54.72 18.85 -8.29
N VAL A 15 55.37 18.62 -9.43
CA VAL A 15 56.66 17.91 -9.51
C VAL A 15 57.52 18.70 -10.51
N GLY A 16 58.40 19.59 -10.03
CA GLY A 16 59.47 20.18 -10.85
C GLY A 16 59.38 21.65 -11.30
N GLY A 17 58.62 22.52 -10.61
CA GLY A 17 58.90 23.97 -10.63
C GLY A 17 58.57 24.79 -11.90
N GLN A 18 57.56 24.43 -12.69
CA GLN A 18 56.97 25.34 -13.69
C GLN A 18 55.43 25.38 -13.65
N LYS A 19 54.90 26.58 -13.97
CA LYS A 19 53.51 27.10 -13.93
C LYS A 19 52.36 26.08 -13.75
N SER A 20 51.49 26.42 -12.79
CA SER A 20 50.17 25.80 -12.61
C SER A 20 49.38 25.72 -13.92
N CYS A 21 48.76 24.57 -14.17
CA CYS A 21 48.01 24.28 -15.38
C CYS A 21 46.51 24.49 -15.15
N ARG A 22 45.82 25.18 -16.06
CA ARG A 22 44.37 25.33 -16.04
C ARG A 22 43.66 23.97 -16.00
N ILE A 23 42.65 23.86 -15.15
CA ILE A 23 41.73 22.72 -15.13
C ILE A 23 40.75 22.89 -16.28
N ASN A 24 40.79 22.00 -17.26
CA ASN A 24 39.93 22.09 -18.44
C ASN A 24 38.57 21.43 -18.22
N ASP A 25 38.54 20.29 -17.51
CA ASP A 25 37.31 19.55 -17.21
C ASP A 25 37.47 18.68 -15.96
N LEU A 26 36.33 18.33 -15.37
CA LEU A 26 36.20 17.50 -14.19
C LEU A 26 35.07 16.48 -14.42
N THR A 27 35.13 15.33 -13.78
CA THR A 27 33.97 14.43 -13.68
C THR A 27 34.06 13.55 -12.44
N PHE A 28 32.93 13.33 -11.78
CA PHE A 28 32.82 12.31 -10.76
C PHE A 28 32.65 10.94 -11.41
N LYS A 29 33.18 9.91 -10.78
CA LYS A 29 32.71 8.56 -10.98
C LYS A 29 31.25 8.46 -10.51
N PRO A 30 30.37 7.66 -11.14
CA PRO A 30 28.95 7.59 -10.76
C PRO A 30 28.70 7.19 -9.30
N ASP A 31 29.59 6.39 -8.70
CA ASP A 31 29.55 6.05 -7.27
C ASP A 31 30.02 7.21 -6.35
N GLY A 32 30.61 8.24 -6.93
CA GLY A 32 31.16 9.42 -6.27
C GLY A 32 32.37 9.15 -5.37
N SER A 33 33.09 8.05 -5.59
CA SER A 33 34.33 7.71 -4.88
C SER A 33 35.55 8.48 -5.43
N GLU A 34 35.62 8.59 -6.76
CA GLU A 34 36.73 9.21 -7.49
C GLU A 34 36.30 10.49 -8.21
N LEU A 35 37.20 11.46 -8.28
CA LEU A 35 37.11 12.66 -9.12
C LEU A 35 38.24 12.64 -10.16
N LEU A 36 37.89 12.64 -11.44
CA LEU A 36 38.84 12.81 -12.53
C LEU A 36 39.02 14.29 -12.84
N VAL A 37 40.27 14.68 -13.08
CA VAL A 37 40.68 16.05 -13.35
C VAL A 37 41.55 16.10 -14.58
N ALA A 38 41.07 16.77 -15.63
CA ALA A 38 41.85 17.00 -16.85
C ALA A 38 42.63 18.32 -16.73
N ALA A 39 43.96 18.22 -16.63
CA ALA A 39 44.84 19.37 -16.49
C ALA A 39 46.18 19.16 -17.22
N GLY A 40 46.55 20.12 -18.06
CA GLY A 40 47.74 19.98 -18.91
C GLY A 40 47.64 18.72 -19.80
N LEU A 41 48.70 17.91 -19.84
CA LEU A 41 48.80 16.70 -20.66
C LEU A 41 48.20 15.44 -20.01
N ASN A 42 47.88 15.51 -18.72
CA ASN A 42 47.57 14.36 -17.88
C ASN A 42 46.15 14.40 -17.35
N ILE A 43 45.69 13.25 -16.86
CA ILE A 43 44.45 13.12 -16.10
C ILE A 43 44.84 12.71 -14.68
N PHE A 44 44.33 13.43 -13.68
CA PHE A 44 44.58 13.14 -12.27
C PHE A 44 43.33 12.52 -11.65
N VAL A 45 43.51 11.45 -10.89
CA VAL A 45 42.44 10.75 -10.17
C VAL A 45 42.56 11.10 -8.69
N TYR A 46 41.55 11.75 -8.12
CA TYR A 46 41.51 12.12 -6.70
C TYR A 46 40.44 11.33 -5.94
N ASP A 47 40.72 11.03 -4.68
CA ASP A 47 39.71 10.58 -3.72
C ASP A 47 38.82 11.76 -3.30
N VAL A 48 37.51 11.57 -3.35
CA VAL A 48 36.53 12.65 -3.07
C VAL A 48 36.48 13.03 -1.58
N HIS A 49 36.71 12.08 -0.67
CA HIS A 49 36.53 12.30 0.77
C HIS A 49 37.68 13.11 1.36
N ASP A 50 38.91 12.70 1.09
CA ASP A 50 40.11 13.28 1.72
C ASP A 50 40.91 14.17 0.76
N GLY A 51 40.59 14.15 -0.54
CA GLY A 51 41.31 14.91 -1.57
C GLY A 51 42.67 14.34 -1.93
N ASN A 52 42.98 13.09 -1.58
CA ASN A 52 44.26 12.48 -1.89
C ASN A 52 44.38 12.13 -3.37
N LEU A 53 45.54 12.37 -3.98
CA LEU A 53 45.83 11.95 -5.35
C LEU A 53 46.06 10.44 -5.39
N ILE A 54 45.19 9.71 -6.07
CA ILE A 54 45.24 8.24 -6.24
C ILE A 54 46.24 7.89 -7.34
N GLN A 55 46.07 8.46 -8.53
CA GLN A 55 46.87 8.12 -9.70
C GLN A 55 46.95 9.27 -10.71
N THR A 56 48.05 9.34 -11.47
CA THR A 56 48.20 10.22 -12.63
C THR A 56 48.29 9.39 -13.90
N LEU A 57 47.40 9.65 -14.86
CA LEU A 57 47.28 8.91 -16.11
C LEU A 57 48.00 9.65 -17.23
N HIS A 58 48.84 8.89 -17.94
CA HIS A 58 49.67 9.37 -19.04
C HIS A 58 49.25 8.67 -20.33
N GLY A 59 48.95 9.41 -21.39
CA GLY A 59 48.51 8.80 -22.67
C GLY A 59 48.26 9.77 -23.81
N HIS A 60 47.94 11.03 -23.49
CA HIS A 60 47.81 12.11 -24.45
C HIS A 60 49.15 12.82 -24.70
N ARG A 61 49.31 13.38 -25.90
CA ARG A 61 50.53 14.09 -26.31
C ARG A 61 50.40 15.61 -26.25
N ASP A 62 49.19 16.09 -26.03
CA ASP A 62 48.84 17.50 -25.90
C ASP A 62 47.73 17.66 -24.85
N THR A 63 47.32 18.89 -24.60
CA THR A 63 46.40 19.29 -23.55
C THR A 63 45.10 18.49 -23.58
N VAL A 64 44.74 17.87 -22.45
CA VAL A 64 43.49 17.14 -22.29
C VAL A 64 42.38 18.15 -22.03
N HIS A 65 41.40 18.22 -22.93
CA HIS A 65 40.33 19.22 -22.88
C HIS A 65 39.11 18.74 -22.11
N CYS A 66 38.78 17.45 -22.20
CA CYS A 66 37.53 16.92 -21.65
C CYS A 66 37.70 15.49 -21.13
N VAL A 67 36.94 15.14 -20.10
CA VAL A 67 36.92 13.81 -19.47
C VAL A 67 35.51 13.48 -19.01
N VAL A 68 35.04 12.26 -19.24
CA VAL A 68 33.67 11.85 -18.89
C VAL A 68 33.61 10.37 -18.51
N TYR A 69 32.86 10.04 -17.46
CA TYR A 69 32.55 8.66 -17.10
C TYR A 69 31.36 8.10 -17.87
N SER A 70 31.36 6.78 -18.09
CA SER A 70 30.15 6.06 -18.47
C SER A 70 29.14 6.09 -17.31
N PRO A 71 27.83 6.08 -17.59
CA PRO A 71 26.80 6.01 -16.53
C PRO A 71 26.95 4.82 -15.58
N SER A 72 27.56 3.73 -16.06
CA SER A 72 27.84 2.52 -15.28
C SER A 72 29.07 2.64 -14.37
N GLY A 73 29.95 3.61 -14.62
CA GLY A 73 31.21 3.79 -13.88
C GLY A 73 32.32 2.80 -14.23
N GLU A 74 32.06 1.83 -15.12
CA GLU A 74 33.04 0.83 -15.53
C GLU A 74 34.13 1.38 -16.48
N LYS A 75 33.86 2.50 -17.14
CA LYS A 75 34.74 3.10 -18.15
C LYS A 75 34.66 4.61 -18.09
N PHE A 76 35.69 5.26 -18.61
CA PHE A 76 35.67 6.70 -18.87
C PHE A 76 36.41 7.01 -20.16
N ALA A 77 36.17 8.19 -20.73
CA ALA A 77 36.81 8.65 -21.95
C ALA A 77 37.50 9.99 -21.71
N SER A 78 38.61 10.21 -22.41
CA SER A 78 39.34 11.48 -22.42
C SER A 78 39.64 11.95 -23.83
N GLY A 79 39.57 13.26 -24.04
CA GLY A 79 39.77 13.91 -25.34
C GLY A 79 40.81 15.01 -25.25
N SER A 80 41.68 15.11 -26.25
CA SER A 80 42.83 16.02 -26.22
C SER A 80 42.98 16.84 -27.50
N ALA A 81 43.74 17.92 -27.38
CA ALA A 81 44.28 18.70 -28.48
C ALA A 81 45.16 17.89 -29.45
N ASP A 82 45.67 16.72 -29.03
CA ASP A 82 46.39 15.79 -29.89
C ASP A 82 45.49 15.07 -30.92
N LYS A 83 44.21 15.48 -30.98
CA LYS A 83 43.16 14.97 -31.87
C LYS A 83 42.71 13.56 -31.54
N SER A 84 43.15 12.99 -30.42
CA SER A 84 42.82 11.63 -30.02
C SER A 84 41.81 11.58 -28.89
N VAL A 85 40.99 10.53 -28.91
CA VAL A 85 40.14 10.10 -27.80
C VAL A 85 40.69 8.78 -27.28
N ILE A 86 40.84 8.67 -25.97
CA ILE A 86 41.23 7.43 -25.29
C ILE A 86 40.06 6.99 -24.41
N VAL A 87 39.63 5.73 -24.57
CA VAL A 87 38.67 5.08 -23.67
C VAL A 87 39.47 4.25 -22.68
N TRP A 88 39.20 4.44 -21.39
CA TRP A 88 39.89 3.83 -20.27
C TRP A 88 38.97 2.85 -19.54
N THR A 89 39.56 1.84 -18.92
CA THR A 89 38.88 0.92 -18.00
C THR A 89 38.73 1.54 -16.60
N ASP A 90 37.95 0.88 -15.76
CA ASP A 90 37.83 1.14 -14.32
C ASP A 90 39.17 1.10 -13.57
N LYS A 91 40.13 0.29 -14.06
CA LYS A 91 41.51 0.20 -13.55
C LYS A 91 42.45 1.25 -14.14
N HIS A 92 41.89 2.25 -14.83
CA HIS A 92 42.61 3.36 -15.44
C HIS A 92 43.62 2.93 -16.52
N GLU A 93 43.35 1.83 -17.23
CA GLU A 93 44.15 1.36 -18.36
C GLU A 93 43.51 1.77 -19.70
N GLY A 94 44.32 2.23 -20.67
CA GLY A 94 43.82 2.64 -21.99
C GLY A 94 43.38 1.45 -22.84
N MET A 95 42.06 1.31 -23.04
CA MET A 95 41.44 0.21 -23.80
C MET A 95 41.46 0.46 -25.32
N LEU A 96 41.09 1.67 -25.74
CA LEU A 96 40.95 2.04 -27.15
C LEU A 96 41.46 3.46 -27.37
N LYS A 97 42.17 3.69 -28.47
CA LYS A 97 42.59 5.02 -28.92
C LYS A 97 42.20 5.24 -30.37
N PHE A 98 41.47 6.31 -30.66
CA PHE A 98 41.10 6.70 -32.02
C PHE A 98 41.27 8.22 -32.22
N ASN A 99 41.36 8.66 -33.48
CA ASN A 99 41.68 10.05 -33.82
C ASN A 99 40.57 10.73 -34.62
N HIS A 100 40.39 12.03 -34.43
CA HIS A 100 39.57 12.94 -35.24
C HIS A 100 40.42 13.77 -36.20
N SER A 101 39.76 14.57 -37.05
CA SER A 101 40.45 15.46 -37.99
C SER A 101 41.10 16.67 -37.29
N ASP A 102 40.52 17.08 -36.15
CA ASP A 102 40.93 18.24 -35.38
C ASP A 102 40.88 17.97 -33.86
N SER A 103 41.23 18.98 -33.06
CA SER A 103 41.24 18.94 -31.59
C SER A 103 39.87 18.59 -31.01
N ILE A 104 39.85 17.69 -30.01
CA ILE A 104 38.63 17.34 -29.27
C ILE A 104 38.26 18.46 -28.32
N GLN A 105 37.00 18.89 -28.33
CA GLN A 105 36.50 19.99 -27.50
C GLN A 105 35.63 19.49 -26.34
N CYS A 106 34.75 18.52 -26.60
CA CYS A 106 33.85 17.98 -25.58
C CYS A 106 33.52 16.51 -25.82
N LEU A 107 33.21 15.79 -24.75
CA LEU A 107 32.83 14.39 -24.72
C LEU A 107 31.60 14.22 -23.84
N THR A 108 30.69 13.33 -24.23
CA THR A 108 29.57 12.93 -23.36
C THR A 108 29.15 11.50 -23.67
N PHE A 109 28.83 10.73 -22.63
CA PHE A 109 28.17 9.44 -22.80
C PHE A 109 26.65 9.63 -22.85
N CYS A 110 25.99 8.79 -23.64
CA CYS A 110 24.54 8.62 -23.61
C CYS A 110 24.15 8.00 -22.26
N PRO A 111 23.17 8.56 -21.53
CA PRO A 111 22.79 8.10 -20.19
C PRO A 111 22.19 6.68 -20.16
N ILE A 112 21.69 6.18 -21.31
CA ILE A 112 21.00 4.88 -21.39
C ILE A 112 21.80 3.87 -22.22
N ASN A 113 22.20 4.25 -23.44
CA ASN A 113 22.72 3.30 -24.44
C ASN A 113 24.25 3.22 -24.47
N PHE A 114 24.94 3.88 -23.54
CA PHE A 114 26.41 3.88 -23.42
C PHE A 114 27.17 4.32 -24.70
N ILE A 115 26.49 5.01 -25.61
CA ILE A 115 27.09 5.61 -26.81
C ILE A 115 27.98 6.77 -26.38
N LEU A 116 29.25 6.77 -26.77
CA LEU A 116 30.15 7.89 -26.57
C LEU A 116 30.03 8.85 -27.75
N LEU A 117 29.66 10.10 -27.45
CA LEU A 117 29.72 11.21 -28.39
C LEU A 117 31.03 11.97 -28.19
N SER A 118 31.90 11.96 -29.20
CA SER A 118 33.14 12.72 -29.24
C SER A 118 33.05 13.87 -30.22
N CYS A 119 33.21 15.11 -29.74
CA CYS A 119 33.10 16.30 -30.57
C CYS A 119 34.46 16.97 -30.73
N ALA A 120 34.95 17.01 -31.97
CA ALA A 120 36.10 17.80 -32.38
C ALA A 120 35.64 19.16 -32.93
N ILE A 121 36.60 20.02 -33.28
CA ILE A 121 36.30 21.35 -33.86
C ILE A 121 35.42 21.23 -35.12
N SER A 122 35.79 20.37 -36.08
CA SER A 122 35.12 20.29 -37.39
C SER A 122 34.19 19.07 -37.58
N ASP A 123 34.27 18.08 -36.70
CA ASP A 123 33.56 16.81 -36.83
C ASP A 123 33.16 16.25 -35.46
N PHE A 124 32.16 15.39 -35.42
CA PHE A 124 31.84 14.60 -34.23
C PHE A 124 31.76 13.11 -34.57
N GLY A 125 31.96 12.27 -33.58
CA GLY A 125 32.01 10.81 -33.68
C GLY A 125 31.07 10.16 -32.68
N LEU A 126 30.45 9.07 -33.11
CA LEU A 126 29.64 8.19 -32.27
C LEU A 126 30.35 6.85 -32.17
N TRP A 127 30.66 6.44 -30.94
CA TRP A 127 31.30 5.16 -30.66
C TRP A 127 30.43 4.31 -29.75
N THR A 128 30.29 3.03 -30.10
CA THR A 128 29.59 2.02 -29.30
C THR A 128 30.53 0.87 -28.97
N LEU A 129 30.28 0.15 -27.89
CA LEU A 129 31.15 -0.94 -27.44
C LEU A 129 31.24 -2.09 -28.47
N GLU A 130 30.15 -2.35 -29.17
CA GLU A 130 30.04 -3.41 -30.17
C GLU A 130 30.87 -3.12 -31.43
N LYS A 131 31.06 -1.84 -31.76
CA LYS A 131 31.77 -1.42 -32.97
C LYS A 131 33.21 -1.03 -32.64
N LYS A 132 34.16 -1.63 -33.36
CA LYS A 132 35.57 -1.21 -33.32
C LYS A 132 35.83 0.10 -34.08
N THR A 133 34.92 0.49 -34.97
CA THR A 133 34.99 1.72 -35.76
C THR A 133 34.10 2.81 -35.16
N VAL A 134 34.49 4.06 -35.36
CA VAL A 134 33.74 5.25 -34.93
C VAL A 134 32.99 5.83 -36.13
N ASP A 135 31.69 6.03 -35.98
CA ASP A 135 30.84 6.64 -37.01
C ASP A 135 31.03 8.17 -36.94
N LYS A 136 31.61 8.78 -37.98
CA LYS A 136 32.02 10.20 -37.98
C LYS A 136 31.18 11.06 -38.90
N HIS A 137 30.80 12.24 -38.41
CA HIS A 137 29.95 13.20 -39.08
C HIS A 137 30.63 14.58 -39.12
N LYS A 138 30.49 15.30 -40.23
CA LYS A 138 31.02 16.67 -40.36
C LYS A 138 30.05 17.67 -39.75
N SER A 139 30.59 18.66 -39.02
CA SER A 139 29.81 19.77 -38.49
C SER A 139 29.79 20.95 -39.45
N SER A 140 28.72 21.76 -39.36
CA SER A 140 28.58 23.00 -40.15
C SER A 140 29.41 24.17 -39.62
N ALA A 141 29.81 24.13 -38.34
CA ALA A 141 30.65 25.14 -37.68
C ALA A 141 31.42 24.51 -36.51
N ARG A 142 32.31 25.29 -35.87
CA ARG A 142 33.09 24.84 -34.70
C ARG A 142 32.16 24.40 -33.57
N ILE A 143 32.29 23.14 -33.13
CA ILE A 143 31.56 22.60 -31.98
C ILE A 143 32.24 23.08 -30.69
N CYS A 144 31.46 23.61 -29.75
CA CYS A 144 31.94 24.10 -28.45
C CYS A 144 31.48 23.21 -27.30
N SER A 145 30.25 22.71 -27.35
CA SER A 145 29.67 21.88 -26.30
C SER A 145 28.71 20.83 -26.88
N CYS A 146 28.50 19.75 -26.13
CA CYS A 146 27.52 18.72 -26.46
C CYS A 146 26.84 18.18 -25.20
N SER A 147 25.60 17.71 -25.33
CA SER A 147 24.86 17.09 -24.23
C SER A 147 23.83 16.11 -24.78
N TRP A 148 23.65 14.97 -24.12
CA TRP A 148 22.59 14.01 -24.42
C TRP A 148 21.31 14.36 -23.67
N ALA A 149 20.17 14.13 -24.32
CA ALA A 149 18.88 14.12 -23.64
C ALA A 149 18.82 12.95 -22.64
N SER A 150 18.06 13.11 -21.56
CA SER A 150 17.90 12.11 -20.50
C SER A 150 17.28 10.79 -20.96
N ASN A 151 16.58 10.80 -22.11
CA ASN A 151 16.03 9.63 -22.80
C ASN A 151 17.03 8.90 -23.72
N GLY A 152 18.23 9.46 -23.95
CA GLY A 152 19.26 8.86 -24.79
C GLY A 152 18.97 8.78 -26.29
N GLU A 153 17.85 9.33 -26.77
CA GLU A 153 17.43 9.25 -28.18
C GLU A 153 17.97 10.41 -29.03
N TYR A 154 18.23 11.56 -28.40
CA TYR A 154 18.71 12.76 -29.07
C TYR A 154 19.86 13.40 -28.28
N PHE A 155 20.68 14.17 -28.98
CA PHE A 155 21.70 15.02 -28.36
C PHE A 155 21.72 16.39 -29.05
N ALA A 156 22.24 17.38 -28.35
CA ALA A 156 22.38 18.74 -28.85
C ALA A 156 23.86 19.13 -28.95
N LEU A 157 24.18 19.88 -30.01
CA LEU A 157 25.50 20.45 -30.27
C LEU A 157 25.41 21.97 -30.24
N GLY A 158 26.29 22.59 -29.47
CA GLY A 158 26.45 24.04 -29.38
C GLY A 158 27.54 24.49 -30.33
N LEU A 159 27.19 25.35 -31.29
CA LEU A 159 28.11 25.81 -32.31
C LEU A 159 28.61 27.23 -32.02
N TYR A 160 29.84 27.52 -32.47
CA TYR A 160 30.50 28.81 -32.26
C TYR A 160 29.80 30.00 -32.95
N ASN A 161 29.00 29.73 -33.98
CA ASN A 161 28.22 30.75 -34.71
C ASN A 161 26.86 31.07 -34.04
N GLY A 162 26.58 30.52 -32.86
CA GLY A 162 25.34 30.76 -32.12
C GLY A 162 24.18 29.82 -32.47
N ILE A 163 24.42 28.80 -33.30
CA ILE A 163 23.42 27.79 -33.64
C ILE A 163 23.47 26.64 -32.63
N VAL A 164 22.29 26.19 -32.20
CA VAL A 164 22.12 24.92 -31.48
C VAL A 164 21.56 23.90 -32.46
N SER A 165 22.25 22.78 -32.61
CA SER A 165 21.89 21.70 -33.53
C SER A 165 21.41 20.48 -32.75
N PHE A 166 20.17 20.05 -32.96
CA PHE A 166 19.62 18.83 -32.39
C PHE A 166 19.82 17.67 -33.36
N CYS A 167 20.38 16.58 -32.87
CA CYS A 167 20.71 15.39 -33.64
C CYS A 167 20.05 14.15 -33.02
N ASN A 168 19.69 13.18 -33.85
CA ASN A 168 19.27 11.86 -33.38
C ASN A 168 20.47 11.02 -32.92
N LYS A 169 20.23 9.89 -32.25
CA LYS A 169 21.28 8.95 -31.81
C LYS A 169 22.16 8.36 -32.93
N MET A 170 21.77 8.50 -34.19
CA MET A 170 22.53 8.06 -35.37
C MET A 170 23.41 9.17 -35.96
N GLY A 171 23.31 10.41 -35.46
CA GLY A 171 24.09 11.55 -35.92
C GLY A 171 23.43 12.37 -37.03
N ASP A 172 22.17 12.08 -37.39
CA ASP A 172 21.42 12.90 -38.34
C ASP A 172 20.91 14.17 -37.67
N GLU A 173 21.07 15.31 -38.35
CA GLU A 173 20.60 16.61 -37.89
C GLU A 173 19.09 16.73 -38.08
N MET A 174 18.36 16.88 -36.96
CA MET A 174 16.90 16.96 -36.92
C MET A 174 16.41 18.41 -37.00
N LEU A 175 17.05 19.30 -36.25
CA LEU A 175 16.61 20.69 -36.09
C LEU A 175 17.78 21.64 -35.78
N LYS A 176 17.69 22.87 -36.28
CA LYS A 176 18.61 23.97 -35.95
C LYS A 176 17.85 25.14 -35.32
N VAL A 177 18.31 25.57 -34.15
CA VAL A 177 17.85 26.81 -33.51
C VAL A 177 18.91 27.88 -33.72
N ASN A 178 18.53 28.95 -34.40
CA ASN A 178 19.40 30.11 -34.60
C ASN A 178 19.09 31.18 -33.56
N ARG A 179 20.09 31.56 -32.76
CA ARG A 179 19.96 32.58 -31.72
C ARG A 179 20.28 33.95 -32.30
N ASN A 180 19.42 34.93 -32.03
CA ASN A 180 19.51 36.29 -32.60
C ASN A 180 20.83 37.02 -32.31
N ASN A 181 21.57 36.60 -31.29
CA ASN A 181 22.77 37.30 -30.81
C ASN A 181 24.06 36.88 -31.54
N GLY A 182 24.06 35.78 -32.32
CA GLY A 182 25.25 35.26 -33.02
C GLY A 182 26.45 34.89 -32.13
N CYS A 183 26.27 34.92 -30.81
CA CYS A 183 27.31 34.65 -29.82
C CYS A 183 27.56 33.13 -29.71
N PRO A 184 28.80 32.71 -29.43
CA PRO A 184 29.14 31.29 -29.35
C PRO A 184 28.35 30.62 -28.22
N VAL A 185 27.74 29.47 -28.53
CA VAL A 185 27.11 28.61 -27.52
C VAL A 185 28.23 27.88 -26.79
N TRP A 186 28.66 28.43 -25.66
CA TRP A 186 29.84 27.94 -24.95
C TRP A 186 29.58 26.66 -24.17
N ASN A 187 28.40 26.55 -23.56
CA ASN A 187 27.99 25.36 -22.81
C ASN A 187 26.47 25.14 -22.95
N LEU A 188 26.04 23.88 -22.92
CA LEU A 188 24.63 23.52 -22.91
C LEU A 188 24.45 22.20 -22.15
N ALA A 189 23.32 22.03 -21.48
CA ALA A 189 22.97 20.75 -20.86
C ALA A 189 21.46 20.54 -20.83
N PHE A 190 21.04 19.31 -21.15
CA PHE A 190 19.66 18.89 -20.94
C PHE A 190 19.38 18.70 -19.46
N ASN A 191 18.20 19.13 -19.02
CA ASN A 191 17.74 18.88 -17.66
C ASN A 191 17.51 17.37 -17.45
N PRO A 192 18.18 16.72 -16.48
CA PRO A 192 18.00 15.30 -16.21
C PRO A 192 16.67 14.96 -15.51
N PHE A 193 15.88 15.96 -15.09
CA PHE A 193 14.63 15.79 -14.36
C PHE A 193 13.62 14.91 -15.10
N ARG A 194 13.18 13.84 -14.43
CA ARG A 194 12.12 12.93 -14.88
C ARG A 194 10.85 13.21 -14.09
N PRO A 195 9.77 13.69 -14.71
CA PRO A 195 8.52 13.99 -14.02
C PRO A 195 7.90 12.78 -13.31
N GLU A 196 8.20 11.56 -13.75
CA GLU A 196 7.55 10.33 -13.31
C GLU A 196 7.78 9.97 -11.83
N GLU A 197 8.85 10.47 -11.18
CA GLU A 197 9.14 10.17 -9.77
C GLU A 197 8.40 11.09 -8.78
N PHE A 198 7.74 12.17 -9.23
CA PHE A 198 7.20 13.21 -8.34
C PHE A 198 5.75 13.65 -8.64
N LEU A 199 5.00 12.91 -9.46
CA LEU A 199 3.61 13.25 -9.75
C LEU A 199 2.67 12.84 -8.61
N ASN A 200 2.56 13.72 -7.62
CA ASN A 200 1.28 14.02 -7.00
C ASN A 200 0.50 14.98 -7.90
N GLU A 201 -0.81 14.73 -7.99
CA GLU A 201 -1.85 15.43 -8.74
C GLU A 201 -1.82 16.97 -8.57
N SER A 202 -0.93 17.66 -9.28
CA SER A 202 -1.10 19.08 -9.56
C SER A 202 -0.92 19.33 -11.04
N GLU A 203 -2.05 19.54 -11.70
CA GLU A 203 -2.15 20.20 -12.98
C GLU A 203 -1.39 21.52 -12.88
N ASN A 204 -0.17 21.58 -13.39
CA ASN A 204 0.46 22.79 -13.91
C ASN A 204 1.65 22.37 -14.78
N GLU A 205 1.39 22.47 -16.09
CA GLU A 205 2.35 22.66 -17.18
C GLU A 205 3.56 21.71 -17.19
N THR A 206 3.47 20.76 -18.11
CA THR A 206 4.57 20.05 -18.76
C THR A 206 5.72 21.00 -19.09
N MET A 207 6.63 21.19 -18.14
CA MET A 207 7.98 21.62 -18.44
C MET A 207 8.70 20.40 -18.97
N ASP A 208 8.42 20.10 -20.24
CA ASP A 208 9.14 19.14 -21.06
C ASP A 208 10.64 19.42 -20.96
N ILE A 209 11.43 18.35 -20.98
CA ILE A 209 12.89 18.30 -20.79
C ILE A 209 13.56 19.53 -21.43
N ALA A 210 13.89 20.53 -20.60
CA ALA A 210 14.44 21.79 -21.08
C ALA A 210 15.96 21.66 -21.32
N LEU A 211 16.41 22.11 -22.48
CA LEU A 211 17.82 22.36 -22.78
C LEU A 211 18.19 23.76 -22.28
N ALA A 212 19.09 23.84 -21.29
CA ALA A 212 19.69 25.09 -20.86
C ALA A 212 20.93 25.39 -21.72
N VAL A 213 21.02 26.62 -22.22
CA VAL A 213 22.07 27.06 -23.13
C VAL A 213 22.74 28.31 -22.56
N LEU A 214 24.05 28.25 -22.41
CA LEU A 214 24.91 29.35 -21.99
C LEU A 214 25.65 29.95 -23.19
N ASP A 215 25.70 31.27 -23.26
CA ASP A 215 26.55 31.98 -24.21
C ASP A 215 27.32 33.13 -23.56
N TRP A 216 28.23 33.72 -24.33
CA TRP A 216 29.00 34.91 -23.94
C TRP A 216 28.22 36.22 -24.16
N SER A 217 26.90 36.17 -24.31
CA SER A 217 26.05 37.36 -24.13
C SER A 217 25.63 37.56 -22.66
N SER A 218 26.28 36.80 -21.76
CA SER A 218 26.01 36.76 -20.33
C SER A 218 24.54 36.40 -20.06
N ALA A 219 24.01 35.39 -20.76
CA ALA A 219 22.61 34.99 -20.63
C ALA A 219 22.42 33.46 -20.60
N ILE A 220 21.36 33.03 -19.91
CA ILE A 220 20.85 31.65 -19.92
C ILE A 220 19.59 31.63 -20.76
N ALA A 221 19.56 30.78 -21.78
CA ALA A 221 18.39 30.55 -22.62
C ALA A 221 17.88 29.12 -22.44
N PHE A 222 16.55 28.93 -22.47
CA PHE A 222 15.90 27.63 -22.29
C PHE A 222 15.10 27.26 -23.53
N TYR A 223 15.36 26.05 -24.05
CA TYR A 223 14.68 25.51 -25.23
C TYR A 223 14.08 24.14 -24.94
N ASP A 224 12.94 23.86 -25.55
CA ASP A 224 12.37 22.51 -25.62
C ASP A 224 13.09 21.66 -26.69
N ILE A 225 12.85 20.34 -26.70
CA ILE A 225 13.33 19.39 -27.71
C ILE A 225 12.92 19.79 -29.14
N ASN A 226 11.81 20.52 -29.29
CA ASN A 226 11.33 21.04 -30.57
C ASN A 226 12.06 22.33 -31.00
N GLY A 227 13.01 22.82 -30.18
CA GLY A 227 13.74 24.07 -30.39
C GLY A 227 12.93 25.34 -30.12
N GLN A 228 11.75 25.21 -29.50
CA GLN A 228 10.95 26.34 -29.07
C GLN A 228 11.53 26.93 -27.77
N LYS A 229 11.60 28.26 -27.69
CA LYS A 229 12.05 28.96 -26.48
C LYS A 229 10.98 28.89 -25.39
N MET A 230 11.37 28.41 -24.20
CA MET A 230 10.44 28.15 -23.07
C MET A 230 10.34 29.32 -22.09
N LEU A 231 11.48 29.93 -21.74
CA LEU A 231 11.57 31.03 -20.78
C LEU A 231 12.28 32.22 -21.41
N GLU A 232 12.09 33.41 -20.82
CA GLU A 232 12.89 34.58 -21.17
C GLU A 232 14.36 34.38 -20.78
N ASP A 233 15.26 35.06 -21.49
CA ASP A 233 16.70 34.92 -21.24
C ASP A 233 17.06 35.54 -19.88
N VAL A 234 17.63 34.73 -19.00
CA VAL A 234 18.09 35.21 -17.70
C VAL A 234 19.46 35.84 -17.88
N LYS A 235 19.55 37.17 -17.70
CA LYS A 235 20.82 37.89 -17.77
C LYS A 235 21.65 37.65 -16.51
N LEU A 236 22.93 37.39 -16.71
CA LEU A 236 23.96 37.23 -15.70
C LEU A 236 24.91 38.43 -15.74
N ASP A 237 25.47 38.78 -14.58
CA ASP A 237 26.46 39.87 -14.47
C ASP A 237 27.88 39.44 -14.88
N TYR A 238 28.03 38.25 -15.46
CA TYR A 238 29.31 37.62 -15.78
C TYR A 238 29.17 36.62 -16.92
N ASP A 239 30.30 36.21 -17.48
CA ASP A 239 30.34 35.24 -18.56
C ASP A 239 30.30 33.82 -17.99
N PRO A 240 29.23 33.04 -18.27
CA PRO A 240 29.10 31.69 -17.76
C PRO A 240 29.99 30.72 -18.55
N LEU A 241 30.72 29.86 -17.85
CA LEU A 241 31.70 28.94 -18.43
C LEU A 241 31.23 27.48 -18.40
N CYS A 242 30.58 27.05 -17.33
CA CYS A 242 30.06 25.69 -17.21
C CYS A 242 28.72 25.67 -16.46
N LEU A 243 27.85 24.75 -16.88
CA LEU A 243 26.58 24.44 -16.24
C LEU A 243 26.52 22.95 -15.94
N ASP A 244 26.02 22.61 -14.75
CA ASP A 244 25.71 21.24 -14.37
C ASP A 244 24.48 21.20 -13.44
N TYR A 245 23.76 20.08 -13.41
CA TYR A 245 22.51 19.95 -12.65
C TYR A 245 22.73 19.27 -11.29
N LEU A 246 21.96 19.69 -10.29
CA LEU A 246 21.93 19.11 -8.94
C LEU A 246 20.50 18.67 -8.61
N ALA A 247 20.35 17.67 -7.73
CA ALA A 247 19.08 17.18 -7.19
C ALA A 247 18.05 16.85 -8.29
N PRO A 248 18.16 15.67 -8.89
CA PRO A 248 17.65 15.29 -10.22
C PRO A 248 17.27 16.40 -11.21
N GLY A 249 17.97 17.54 -11.26
CA GLY A 249 17.64 18.62 -12.20
C GLY A 249 16.71 19.72 -11.68
N GLU A 250 16.44 19.76 -10.37
CA GLU A 250 15.74 20.87 -9.72
C GLU A 250 16.59 22.15 -9.67
N PHE A 251 17.91 22.01 -9.52
CA PHE A 251 18.87 23.10 -9.41
C PHE A 251 19.97 23.02 -10.47
N MET A 252 20.52 24.17 -10.83
CA MET A 252 21.65 24.33 -11.75
C MET A 252 22.80 25.02 -11.05
N ALA A 253 23.99 24.43 -11.10
CA ALA A 253 25.24 25.06 -10.70
C ALA A 253 25.88 25.72 -11.91
N ILE A 254 26.13 27.03 -11.84
CA ILE A 254 26.72 27.81 -12.92
C ILE A 254 28.00 28.46 -12.42
N SER A 255 29.09 28.21 -13.14
CA SER A 255 30.40 28.82 -12.90
C SER A 255 30.74 29.84 -13.97
N GLY A 256 31.66 30.77 -13.69
CA GLY A 256 32.07 31.74 -14.69
C GLY A 256 33.22 32.67 -14.31
N SER A 257 33.36 33.75 -15.10
CA SER A 257 34.43 34.75 -14.98
C SER A 257 34.37 35.60 -13.71
N ASN A 258 33.24 35.57 -12.98
CA ASN A 258 33.08 36.22 -11.68
C ASN A 258 33.83 35.53 -10.54
N ARG A 259 34.55 34.44 -10.81
CA ARG A 259 35.31 33.63 -9.83
C ARG A 259 34.40 32.91 -8.83
N LYS A 260 33.12 32.73 -9.16
CA LYS A 260 32.12 32.13 -8.28
C LYS A 260 31.44 30.93 -8.93
N VAL A 261 30.90 30.07 -8.07
CA VAL A 261 29.91 29.07 -8.45
C VAL A 261 28.58 29.47 -7.82
N ASN A 262 27.59 29.78 -8.65
CA ASN A 262 26.27 30.20 -8.23
C ASN A 262 25.27 29.07 -8.43
N LEU A 263 24.39 28.88 -7.45
CA LEU A 263 23.29 27.93 -7.55
C LEU A 263 22.03 28.68 -8.01
N HIS A 264 21.39 28.15 -9.04
CA HIS A 264 20.15 28.66 -9.61
C HIS A 264 19.06 27.59 -9.56
N THR A 265 17.80 27.98 -9.58
CA THR A 265 16.67 27.07 -9.83
C THR A 265 16.69 26.60 -11.29
N ARG A 266 15.94 25.54 -11.62
CA ARG A 266 15.70 25.12 -13.03
C ARG A 266 15.14 26.21 -13.96
N THR A 267 14.54 27.27 -13.41
CA THR A 267 14.05 28.43 -14.18
C THR A 267 15.10 29.55 -14.30
N GLY A 268 16.29 29.38 -13.73
CA GLY A 268 17.39 30.35 -13.77
C GLY A 268 17.39 31.37 -12.63
N THR A 269 16.47 31.28 -11.67
CA THR A 269 16.43 32.20 -10.52
C THR A 269 17.64 31.96 -9.62
N TYR A 270 18.42 33.01 -9.32
CA TYR A 270 19.59 32.93 -8.44
C TYR A 270 19.17 32.64 -6.99
N LEU A 271 19.85 31.69 -6.34
CA LEU A 271 19.61 31.33 -4.94
C LEU A 271 20.71 31.86 -4.01
N PHE A 272 21.94 31.37 -4.17
CA PHE A 272 23.11 31.80 -3.42
C PHE A 272 24.41 31.34 -4.08
N THR A 273 25.53 31.92 -3.67
CA THR A 273 26.88 31.52 -4.11
C THR A 273 27.39 30.35 -3.26
N VAL A 274 27.78 29.26 -3.93
CA VAL A 274 28.31 28.03 -3.30
C VAL A 274 29.81 28.18 -3.01
N ALA A 275 30.57 28.74 -3.93
CA ALA A 275 32.01 28.87 -3.83
C ALA A 275 32.48 30.21 -4.40
N GLU A 276 33.50 30.80 -3.77
CA GLU A 276 34.22 31.98 -4.26
C GLU A 276 35.72 31.66 -4.29
N MET A 277 36.32 31.79 -5.47
CA MET A 277 37.68 31.37 -5.79
C MET A 277 38.57 32.58 -6.13
N LYS A 278 39.89 32.37 -6.16
CA LYS A 278 40.86 33.43 -6.47
C LYS A 278 40.90 33.78 -7.97
N SER A 279 40.69 32.77 -8.82
CA SER A 279 40.71 32.86 -10.28
C SER A 279 39.36 32.46 -10.88
N TRP A 280 39.23 32.55 -12.20
CA TRP A 280 38.02 32.13 -12.92
C TRP A 280 37.74 30.66 -12.65
N VAL A 281 36.46 30.36 -12.41
CA VAL A 281 36.02 28.98 -12.27
C VAL A 281 35.67 28.46 -13.65
N TRP A 282 36.53 27.61 -14.19
CA TRP A 282 36.42 27.10 -15.54
C TRP A 282 35.36 26.01 -15.68
N VAL A 283 35.28 25.13 -14.67
CA VAL A 283 34.37 23.98 -14.67
C VAL A 283 33.83 23.73 -13.26
N CYS A 284 32.56 23.36 -13.19
CA CYS A 284 31.94 22.81 -12.00
C CYS A 284 31.22 21.51 -12.35
N ARG A 285 31.29 20.52 -11.43
CA ARG A 285 30.53 19.28 -11.53
C ARG A 285 29.84 18.96 -10.22
N THR A 286 28.64 18.42 -10.31
CA THR A 286 27.90 17.94 -9.14
C THR A 286 28.15 16.45 -8.97
N LYS A 287 28.28 16.00 -7.72
CA LYS A 287 28.35 14.56 -7.43
C LYS A 287 26.93 13.98 -7.51
N PRO A 288 26.71 12.89 -8.25
CA PRO A 288 25.40 12.22 -8.31
C PRO A 288 24.85 11.93 -6.91
N ASP A 289 23.54 12.11 -6.74
CA ASP A 289 22.76 11.83 -5.51
C ASP A 289 23.31 12.44 -4.21
N SER A 290 24.06 13.54 -4.30
CA SER A 290 24.60 14.21 -3.11
C SER A 290 24.64 15.73 -3.26
N HIS A 291 24.90 16.42 -2.15
CA HIS A 291 25.02 17.88 -2.12
C HIS A 291 26.46 18.38 -2.27
N HIS A 292 27.30 17.66 -3.03
CA HIS A 292 28.69 18.04 -3.25
C HIS A 292 28.90 18.61 -4.65
N ILE A 293 29.70 19.67 -4.73
CA ILE A 293 30.07 20.34 -5.98
C ILE A 293 31.59 20.44 -6.04
N ALA A 294 32.17 19.84 -7.08
CA ALA A 294 33.58 20.01 -7.43
C ALA A 294 33.76 21.23 -8.33
N VAL A 295 34.86 21.94 -8.12
CA VAL A 295 35.18 23.23 -8.74
C VAL A 295 36.61 23.17 -9.28
N GLY A 296 36.79 23.54 -10.54
CA GLY A 296 38.09 23.60 -11.22
C GLY A 296 38.36 24.99 -11.77
N CYS A 297 39.53 25.54 -11.46
CA CYS A 297 39.88 26.93 -11.76
C CYS A 297 40.93 27.04 -12.88
N GLU A 298 41.01 28.22 -13.48
CA GLU A 298 42.04 28.56 -14.47
C GLU A 298 43.47 28.52 -13.89
N ASP A 299 43.62 28.82 -12.61
CA ASP A 299 44.91 28.80 -11.92
C ASP A 299 45.34 27.41 -11.45
N GLY A 300 44.64 26.34 -11.88
CA GLY A 300 44.90 24.95 -11.51
C GLY A 300 44.33 24.52 -10.16
N THR A 301 43.58 25.39 -9.47
CA THR A 301 42.93 25.02 -8.21
C THR A 301 41.75 24.08 -8.43
N VAL A 302 41.70 23.00 -7.66
CA VAL A 302 40.56 22.08 -7.53
C VAL A 302 40.05 22.11 -6.09
N ALA A 303 38.74 22.19 -5.91
CA ALA A 303 38.12 22.17 -4.59
C ALA A 303 36.77 21.46 -4.62
N ILE A 304 36.37 20.88 -3.47
CA ILE A 304 35.05 20.30 -3.28
C ILE A 304 34.31 21.05 -2.18
N TYR A 305 33.08 21.43 -2.46
CA TYR A 305 32.17 22.08 -1.51
C TYR A 305 30.98 21.18 -1.23
N GLN A 306 30.53 21.16 0.02
CA GLN A 306 29.29 20.52 0.46
C GLN A 306 28.25 21.60 0.77
N LEU A 307 27.03 21.49 0.27
CA LEU A 307 25.93 22.37 0.68
C LEU A 307 25.49 22.00 2.10
N ARG A 308 25.46 22.98 3.01
CA ARG A 308 24.95 22.82 4.37
C ARG A 308 23.89 23.87 4.62
N LEU A 309 22.64 23.42 4.64
CA LEU A 309 21.48 24.26 4.85
C LEU A 309 20.89 23.93 6.23
N GLY A 310 20.73 24.95 7.07
CA GLY A 310 20.14 24.79 8.40
C GLY A 310 18.68 24.33 8.34
N THR A 311 18.17 23.83 9.46
CA THR A 311 16.74 23.53 9.57
C THR A 311 15.92 24.81 9.54
N VAL A 312 14.87 24.78 8.73
CA VAL A 312 13.87 25.84 8.70
C VAL A 312 12.54 25.18 8.91
N HIS A 313 11.90 25.51 10.03
CA HIS A 313 10.59 25.00 10.37
C HIS A 313 9.79 26.01 11.20
N GLY A 314 8.48 25.84 11.22
CA GLY A 314 7.54 26.54 12.08
C GLY A 314 6.44 25.59 12.52
N LEU A 315 6.01 25.70 13.78
CA LEU A 315 4.93 24.90 14.35
C LEU A 315 3.90 25.84 14.95
N TYR A 316 2.64 25.65 14.59
CA TYR A 316 1.52 26.24 15.31
C TYR A 316 0.43 25.19 15.48
N ASP A 317 0.11 24.91 16.73
CA ASP A 317 -0.82 23.85 17.11
C ASP A 317 -0.41 22.48 16.55
N ASP A 318 -1.17 21.90 15.62
CA ASP A 318 -0.89 20.64 14.92
C ASP A 318 -0.26 20.84 13.53
N ARG A 319 -0.06 22.09 13.09
CA ARG A 319 0.45 22.42 11.75
C ARG A 319 1.94 22.66 11.79
N TYR A 320 2.68 21.75 11.17
CA TYR A 320 4.13 21.82 11.04
C TYR A 320 4.51 22.17 9.61
N ALA A 321 5.16 23.31 9.41
CA ALA A 321 5.71 23.68 8.11
C ALA A 321 7.24 23.63 8.16
N TYR A 322 7.86 23.01 7.16
CA TYR A 322 9.31 22.92 7.06
C TYR A 322 9.78 23.11 5.63
N ARG A 323 11.04 23.55 5.49
CA ARG A 323 11.68 23.69 4.18
C ARG A 323 12.10 22.33 3.65
N ASP A 324 11.72 22.08 2.40
CA ASP A 324 12.10 20.91 1.63
C ASP A 324 12.87 21.36 0.38
N ASN A 325 13.90 20.61 -0.02
CA ASN A 325 14.74 20.90 -1.20
C ASN A 325 15.10 22.39 -1.41
N ILE A 326 15.55 23.15 -0.39
CA ILE A 326 15.99 24.56 -0.51
C ILE A 326 14.88 25.59 -0.79
N THR A 327 13.97 25.32 -1.73
CA THR A 327 13.00 26.29 -2.27
C THR A 327 11.55 26.00 -1.90
N ASP A 328 11.24 24.79 -1.46
CA ASP A 328 9.87 24.38 -1.23
C ASP A 328 9.56 24.37 0.27
N VAL A 329 8.29 24.55 0.59
CA VAL A 329 7.79 24.43 1.97
C VAL A 329 6.74 23.34 2.00
N VAL A 330 6.93 22.34 2.86
CA VAL A 330 5.93 21.31 3.11
C VAL A 330 5.21 21.63 4.40
N VAL A 331 3.88 21.72 4.33
CA VAL A 331 3.00 21.87 5.49
C VAL A 331 2.36 20.53 5.78
N GLN A 332 2.62 20.00 6.97
CA GLN A 332 2.11 18.75 7.49
C GLN A 332 1.13 19.00 8.64
N HIS A 333 -0.05 18.38 8.58
CA HIS A 333 -0.92 18.22 9.74
C HIS A 333 -0.47 17.00 10.53
N LEU A 334 -0.09 17.21 11.78
CA LEU A 334 0.54 16.17 12.61
C LEU A 334 -0.45 15.15 13.17
N THR A 335 -1.73 15.52 13.31
CA THR A 335 -2.80 14.61 13.76
C THR A 335 -3.25 13.68 12.64
N ASP A 336 -3.43 14.22 11.44
CA ASP A 336 -4.01 13.51 10.30
C ASP A 336 -2.95 12.92 9.36
N GLY A 337 -1.70 13.37 9.49
CA GLY A 337 -0.59 12.99 8.62
C GLY A 337 -0.63 13.60 7.21
N SER A 338 -1.64 14.42 6.90
CA SER A 338 -1.78 15.06 5.58
C SER A 338 -0.63 16.04 5.31
N LYS A 339 -0.14 16.07 4.07
CA LYS A 339 0.98 16.92 3.64
C LYS A 339 0.61 17.70 2.40
N VAL A 340 0.97 18.98 2.39
CA VAL A 340 0.77 19.89 1.27
C VAL A 340 2.10 20.56 0.95
N ARG A 341 2.55 20.48 -0.30
CA ARG A 341 3.77 21.14 -0.76
C ARG A 341 3.44 22.52 -1.35
N VAL A 342 4.22 23.53 -0.98
CA VAL A 342 4.13 24.91 -1.45
C VAL A 342 5.42 25.25 -2.17
N ASN A 343 5.33 25.38 -3.50
CA ASN A 343 6.47 25.68 -4.35
C ASN A 343 6.74 27.19 -4.33
N CYS A 344 7.86 27.63 -3.75
CA CYS A 344 8.15 29.07 -3.64
C CYS A 344 9.06 29.59 -4.76
N GLN A 345 9.74 28.69 -5.49
CA GLN A 345 10.67 28.99 -6.59
C GLN A 345 11.83 29.94 -6.21
N ASP A 346 12.14 30.08 -4.93
CA ASP A 346 13.20 30.94 -4.39
C ASP A 346 13.69 30.36 -3.05
N LEU A 347 14.88 30.75 -2.59
CA LEU A 347 15.49 30.25 -1.37
C LEU A 347 14.61 30.55 -0.15
N VAL A 348 14.09 29.50 0.47
CA VAL A 348 13.34 29.63 1.72
C VAL A 348 14.35 29.83 2.85
N LYS A 349 14.39 31.03 3.42
CA LYS A 349 15.23 31.38 4.57
C LYS A 349 14.55 31.01 5.89
N LYS A 350 13.25 31.31 6.03
CA LYS A 350 12.45 31.04 7.24
C LYS A 350 10.99 30.76 6.92
N VAL A 351 10.34 30.05 7.83
CA VAL A 351 8.91 29.75 7.77
C VAL A 351 8.29 30.02 9.14
N ALA A 352 7.12 30.64 9.16
CA ALA A 352 6.28 30.79 10.33
C ALA A 352 4.86 30.35 9.98
N VAL A 353 4.19 29.67 10.92
CA VAL A 353 2.82 29.17 10.76
C VAL A 353 1.94 29.84 11.80
N TYR A 354 0.72 30.20 11.41
CA TYR A 354 -0.28 30.69 12.34
C TYR A 354 -1.67 30.41 11.79
N LYS A 355 -2.47 29.60 12.51
CA LYS A 355 -3.80 29.16 12.09
C LYS A 355 -3.78 28.60 10.66
N ASP A 356 -4.50 29.23 9.75
CA ASP A 356 -4.63 28.87 8.33
C ASP A 356 -3.59 29.53 7.41
N LYS A 357 -2.66 30.31 7.95
CA LYS A 357 -1.67 31.06 7.17
C LYS A 357 -0.25 30.57 7.43
N ILE A 358 0.58 30.69 6.40
CA ILE A 358 2.01 30.52 6.48
C ILE A 358 2.72 31.76 5.92
N ALA A 359 3.81 32.15 6.58
CA ALA A 359 4.70 33.20 6.13
C ALA A 359 6.03 32.57 5.76
N VAL A 360 6.44 32.75 4.51
CA VAL A 360 7.69 32.22 3.99
C VAL A 360 8.59 33.41 3.65
N GLN A 361 9.69 33.52 4.38
CA GLN A 361 10.75 34.48 4.06
C GLN A 361 11.62 33.87 2.96
N LEU A 362 11.57 34.49 1.80
CA LEU A 362 12.39 34.18 0.63
C LEU A 362 13.66 35.02 0.62
N SER A 363 14.39 35.03 -0.49
CA SER A 363 15.65 35.78 -0.62
C SER A 363 15.48 37.26 -0.34
N ASN A 364 14.44 37.87 -0.93
CA ASN A 364 14.23 39.32 -0.96
C ASN A 364 12.83 39.81 -0.51
N ARG A 365 12.00 38.88 -0.02
CA ARG A 365 10.60 39.17 0.31
C ARG A 365 10.03 38.15 1.27
N ILE A 366 8.93 38.52 1.92
CA ILE A 366 8.10 37.61 2.70
C ILE A 366 6.78 37.41 1.95
N CYS A 367 6.48 36.15 1.61
CA CYS A 367 5.24 35.72 0.98
C CYS A 367 4.30 35.14 2.03
N ILE A 368 3.03 35.56 2.00
CA ILE A 368 1.97 35.02 2.85
C ILE A 368 1.10 34.10 2.01
N TYR A 369 0.94 32.86 2.47
CA TYR A 369 0.02 31.90 1.87
C TYR A 369 -1.09 31.57 2.85
N GLU A 370 -2.28 31.32 2.32
CA GLU A 370 -3.49 31.04 3.09
C GLU A 370 -4.10 29.71 2.62
N CYS A 371 -4.51 28.88 3.58
CA CYS A 371 -5.09 27.58 3.34
C CYS A 371 -6.53 27.74 2.84
N ARG A 372 -6.84 27.13 1.69
CA ARG A 372 -8.21 26.98 1.19
C ARG A 372 -8.53 25.51 1.04
N MET A 373 -9.73 25.13 1.48
CA MET A 373 -10.28 23.80 1.25
C MET A 373 -10.77 23.70 -0.20
N LYS A 374 -10.24 22.75 -0.99
CA LYS A 374 -10.83 22.38 -2.27
C LYS A 374 -12.06 21.50 -2.02
N SER A 375 -13.13 21.72 -2.79
CA SER A 375 -14.42 21.03 -2.63
C SER A 375 -14.40 19.51 -2.81
N SER A 376 -13.29 18.95 -3.29
CA SER A 376 -13.16 17.52 -3.61
C SER A 376 -11.77 16.91 -3.37
N SER A 377 -10.72 17.69 -3.07
CA SER A 377 -9.34 17.16 -2.92
C SER A 377 -8.44 18.06 -2.06
N GLY A 378 -8.35 17.73 -0.78
CA GLY A 378 -7.28 18.18 0.10
C GLY A 378 -7.22 19.68 0.42
N MET A 379 -6.28 20.03 1.30
CA MET A 379 -5.94 21.41 1.67
C MET A 379 -4.94 21.97 0.66
N GLU A 380 -5.11 23.23 0.24
CA GLU A 380 -4.18 23.91 -0.66
C GLU A 380 -3.78 25.27 -0.06
N TYR A 381 -2.50 25.65 -0.16
CA TYR A 381 -2.01 26.95 0.27
C TYR A 381 -1.81 27.86 -0.94
N LEU A 382 -2.60 28.92 -1.04
CA LEU A 382 -2.50 29.90 -2.13
C LEU A 382 -1.78 31.16 -1.66
N LYS A 383 -0.91 31.71 -2.50
CA LYS A 383 -0.20 32.96 -2.23
C LYS A 383 -1.19 34.12 -2.26
N THR A 384 -1.40 34.78 -1.13
CA THR A 384 -2.33 35.91 -1.01
C THR A 384 -1.62 37.24 -1.17
N GLN A 385 -0.46 37.42 -0.52
CA GLN A 385 0.29 38.67 -0.51
C GLN A 385 1.80 38.43 -0.51
N ALA A 386 2.57 39.42 -0.97
CA ALA A 386 4.03 39.44 -0.85
C ALA A 386 4.51 40.86 -0.53
N THR A 387 5.44 40.95 0.41
CA THR A 387 6.14 42.20 0.72
C THR A 387 7.22 42.49 -0.33
N VAL A 388 7.56 43.75 -0.54
CA VAL A 388 8.54 44.17 -1.59
C VAL A 388 9.91 44.54 -1.00
N LYS A 389 10.10 44.41 0.32
CA LYS A 389 11.35 44.82 1.00
C LYS A 389 12.14 43.62 1.53
N ASP A 390 13.46 43.70 1.41
CA ASP A 390 14.39 42.82 2.09
C ASP A 390 14.31 43.04 3.59
N PHE A 391 13.94 42.00 4.31
CA PHE A 391 13.99 41.96 5.75
C PHE A 391 14.98 40.88 6.16
N GLU A 392 15.99 41.25 6.96
CA GLU A 392 16.78 40.29 7.72
C GLU A 392 16.20 40.21 9.13
N CYS A 393 15.99 38.99 9.62
CA CYS A 393 15.53 38.77 10.98
C CYS A 393 16.31 37.58 11.58
N SER A 394 16.29 37.43 12.90
CA SER A 394 16.78 36.26 13.65
C SER A 394 15.65 35.26 13.93
N LEU A 395 14.43 35.72 14.20
CA LEU A 395 13.19 34.91 14.27
C LEU A 395 12.07 35.56 13.47
N LEU A 396 11.18 34.73 12.92
CA LEU A 396 10.01 35.15 12.15
C LEU A 396 8.76 34.65 12.86
N VAL A 397 7.80 35.53 13.11
CA VAL A 397 6.53 35.18 13.75
C VAL A 397 5.37 35.70 12.89
N LEU A 398 4.32 34.90 12.77
CA LEU A 398 3.12 35.24 12.02
C LEU A 398 1.92 35.40 12.97
N CYS A 399 1.09 36.42 12.72
CA CYS A 399 -0.16 36.69 13.41
C CYS A 399 -1.29 36.87 12.38
N SER A 400 -2.53 37.16 12.81
CA SER A 400 -3.69 37.20 11.89
C SER A 400 -3.55 38.26 10.79
N LYS A 401 -2.99 39.44 11.11
CA LYS A 401 -2.79 40.57 10.19
C LYS A 401 -1.35 41.09 10.08
N TYR A 402 -0.46 40.62 10.97
CA TYR A 402 0.90 41.11 11.09
C TYR A 402 1.93 40.00 10.93
N VAL A 403 3.08 40.34 10.37
CA VAL A 403 4.33 39.60 10.46
C VAL A 403 5.20 40.32 11.47
N VAL A 404 5.67 39.59 12.47
CA VAL A 404 6.55 40.12 13.51
C VAL A 404 7.97 39.67 13.22
N LEU A 405 8.85 40.64 13.04
CA LEU A 405 10.27 40.46 12.75
C LEU A 405 11.07 40.65 14.03
N CYS A 406 11.83 39.62 14.41
CA CYS A 406 12.76 39.70 15.52
C CYS A 406 14.17 39.96 15.00
N MET A 407 14.84 40.98 15.50
CA MET A 407 16.23 41.33 15.23
C MET A 407 16.95 41.45 16.57
N ASP A 408 17.39 40.29 17.07
CA ASP A 408 18.04 40.13 18.37
C ASP A 408 17.20 40.64 19.55
N GLY A 409 17.41 41.88 20.01
CA GLY A 409 16.66 42.52 21.10
C GLY A 409 15.52 43.44 20.62
N ILE A 410 15.32 43.55 19.30
CA ILE A 410 14.30 44.43 18.71
C ILE A 410 13.21 43.57 18.09
N LEU A 411 11.96 43.85 18.44
CA LEU A 411 10.77 43.23 17.87
C LEU A 411 10.03 44.28 17.02
N GLN A 412 9.70 44.00 15.77
CA GLN A 412 8.93 44.89 14.91
C GLN A 412 7.67 44.21 14.40
N SER A 413 6.51 44.84 14.58
CA SER A 413 5.25 44.41 13.96
C SER A 413 5.08 45.09 12.61
N CYS A 414 4.99 44.30 11.56
CA CYS A 414 4.80 44.75 10.18
C CYS A 414 3.46 44.24 9.65
N THR A 415 2.70 45.10 8.96
CA THR A 415 1.57 44.65 8.15
C THR A 415 2.05 43.73 7.02
N PHE A 416 1.17 42.91 6.45
CA PHE A 416 1.49 42.07 5.28
C PHE A 416 1.92 42.85 4.04
N SER A 417 1.60 44.14 3.97
CA SER A 417 2.10 45.06 2.93
C SER A 417 3.53 45.57 3.18
N GLY A 418 4.12 45.29 4.35
CA GLY A 418 5.50 45.65 4.69
C GLY A 418 5.67 47.00 5.40
N TYR A 419 4.57 47.63 5.84
CA TYR A 419 4.64 48.81 6.72
C TYR A 419 4.86 48.38 8.16
N VAL A 420 5.90 48.94 8.80
CA VAL A 420 6.16 48.79 10.23
C VAL A 420 5.14 49.64 10.99
N GLU A 421 4.32 49.00 11.81
CA GLU A 421 3.36 49.70 12.66
C GLU A 421 3.96 50.02 14.03
N ARG A 422 4.67 49.04 14.60
CA ARG A 422 5.20 49.14 15.98
C ARG A 422 6.56 48.48 16.11
N GLN A 423 7.31 48.96 17.10
CA GLN A 423 8.61 48.43 17.47
C GLN A 423 8.74 48.40 18.99
N TRP A 424 9.24 47.29 19.52
CA TRP A 424 9.61 47.12 20.91
C TRP A 424 11.12 46.89 20.99
N VAL A 425 11.78 47.56 21.92
CA VAL A 425 13.21 47.37 22.22
C VAL A 425 13.28 46.73 23.60
N LEU A 426 13.88 45.55 23.67
CA LEU A 426 13.97 44.74 24.87
C LEU A 426 15.39 44.80 25.45
N ASP A 427 15.50 44.53 26.75
CA ASP A 427 16.76 44.66 27.50
C ASP A 427 17.85 43.66 27.07
N SER A 428 17.47 42.60 26.37
CA SER A 428 18.35 41.50 25.97
C SER A 428 17.85 40.81 24.70
N MET A 429 18.72 40.00 24.08
CA MET A 429 18.38 39.18 22.92
C MET A 429 17.24 38.19 23.22
N ILE A 430 16.28 38.11 22.31
CA ILE A 430 15.18 37.15 22.32
C ILE A 430 15.72 35.76 21.97
N ARG A 431 15.52 34.79 22.87
CA ARG A 431 15.92 33.39 22.67
C ARG A 431 14.76 32.51 22.22
N TYR A 432 13.58 32.79 22.75
CA TYR A 432 12.37 32.04 22.44
C TYR A 432 11.19 32.99 22.27
N ILE A 433 10.34 32.73 21.29
CA ILE A 433 9.11 33.49 21.04
C ILE A 433 8.01 32.57 20.55
N LYS A 434 6.79 32.74 21.07
CA LYS A 434 5.62 31.96 20.67
C LYS A 434 4.36 32.83 20.71
N VAL A 435 3.44 32.60 19.77
CA VAL A 435 2.09 33.20 19.81
C VAL A 435 1.21 32.31 20.69
N VAL A 436 0.57 32.88 21.70
CA VAL A 436 -0.15 32.08 22.72
C VAL A 436 -1.64 32.03 22.43
N ASP A 437 -2.31 33.18 22.33
CA ASP A 437 -3.61 33.33 21.65
C ASP A 437 -4.04 34.81 21.64
N GLY A 438 -5.08 35.13 20.86
CA GLY A 438 -5.79 36.41 20.89
C GLY A 438 -6.71 36.62 19.67
N ALA A 439 -7.65 37.57 19.81
CA ALA A 439 -8.45 38.03 18.69
C ALA A 439 -7.55 38.70 17.63
N ALA A 440 -8.01 38.76 16.38
CA ALA A 440 -7.23 39.42 15.33
C ALA A 440 -6.92 40.87 15.72
N ASP A 441 -5.64 41.24 15.68
CA ASP A 441 -5.03 42.52 16.12
C ASP A 441 -4.72 42.65 17.62
N HIS A 442 -5.20 41.71 18.43
CA HIS A 442 -4.99 41.69 19.88
C HIS A 442 -4.25 40.41 20.31
N GLU A 443 -3.46 39.82 19.42
CA GLU A 443 -2.67 38.64 19.74
C GLU A 443 -1.57 38.94 20.77
N SER A 444 -1.32 37.96 21.63
CA SER A 444 -0.24 38.02 22.61
C SER A 444 0.93 37.13 22.20
N LEU A 445 2.13 37.73 22.29
CA LEU A 445 3.41 37.11 22.08
C LEU A 445 4.06 36.84 23.44
N LEU A 446 4.52 35.62 23.62
CA LEU A 446 5.26 35.20 24.79
C LEU A 446 6.73 35.11 24.44
N VAL A 447 7.56 35.85 25.15
CA VAL A 447 8.95 36.13 24.81
C VAL A 447 9.85 35.77 25.98
N GLY A 448 10.88 34.96 25.70
CA GLY A 448 11.93 34.62 26.65
C GLY A 448 13.25 35.25 26.25
N LEU A 449 13.85 36.02 27.16
CA LEU A 449 15.11 36.72 26.93
C LEU A 449 16.31 35.95 27.48
N LYS A 450 17.49 36.22 26.92
CA LYS A 450 18.77 35.67 27.39
C LYS A 450 19.15 36.10 28.82
N ASN A 451 18.62 37.22 29.32
CA ASN A 451 18.84 37.68 30.69
C ASN A 451 17.87 37.07 31.71
N GLY A 452 17.00 36.14 31.29
CA GLY A 452 16.06 35.44 32.16
C GLY A 452 14.69 36.10 32.36
N GLN A 453 14.40 37.21 31.68
CA GLN A 453 13.06 37.83 31.69
C GLN A 453 12.08 37.09 30.78
N VAL A 454 10.89 36.77 31.31
CA VAL A 454 9.72 36.28 30.56
C VAL A 454 8.76 37.44 30.40
N LEU A 455 8.49 37.82 29.15
CA LEU A 455 7.62 38.94 28.80
C LEU A 455 6.41 38.46 28.00
N LYS A 456 5.25 39.07 28.26
CA LYS A 456 4.05 38.97 27.43
C LYS A 456 3.81 40.30 26.72
N ILE A 457 3.88 40.30 25.40
CA ILE A 457 3.72 41.49 24.55
C ILE A 457 2.41 41.35 23.81
N PHE A 458 1.51 42.31 23.95
CA PHE A 458 0.30 42.37 23.13
C PHE A 458 0.55 43.26 21.92
N LEU A 459 0.10 42.85 20.74
CA LEU A 459 0.37 43.61 19.51
C LEU A 459 -0.28 45.01 19.51
N ASP A 460 -1.42 45.16 20.19
CA ASP A 460 -2.13 46.43 20.36
C ASP A 460 -1.54 47.33 21.46
N ASN A 461 -0.67 46.78 22.32
CA ASN A 461 -0.12 47.47 23.48
C ASN A 461 1.36 47.87 23.26
N PRO A 462 1.73 49.15 23.46
CA PRO A 462 3.13 49.56 23.36
C PRO A 462 4.04 49.03 24.48
N PHE A 463 3.48 48.59 25.61
CA PHE A 463 4.26 48.19 26.78
C PHE A 463 4.29 46.66 26.97
N PRO A 464 5.48 46.03 26.93
CA PRO A 464 5.66 44.64 27.36
C PRO A 464 5.29 44.45 28.83
N VAL A 465 4.55 43.38 29.13
CA VAL A 465 4.22 42.98 30.51
C VAL A 465 5.25 41.94 30.97
N GLU A 466 6.03 42.24 32.00
CA GLU A 466 6.91 41.24 32.63
C GLU A 466 6.06 40.26 33.44
N LEU A 467 6.17 38.97 33.12
CA LEU A 467 5.48 37.91 33.86
C LEU A 467 6.35 37.42 35.02
N MET A 468 7.62 37.11 34.74
CA MET A 468 8.57 36.54 35.69
C MET A 468 10.00 36.90 35.27
N LYS A 469 10.93 36.92 36.23
CA LYS A 469 12.36 37.10 35.98
C LYS A 469 13.21 36.08 36.73
N HIS A 470 14.07 35.39 36.00
CA HIS A 470 15.05 34.44 36.52
C HIS A 470 16.48 34.93 36.31
N ASN A 471 17.42 34.30 37.01
CA ASN A 471 18.85 34.61 36.89
C ASN A 471 19.54 33.91 35.71
N ASP A 472 18.85 32.99 35.04
CA ASP A 472 19.37 32.18 33.95
C ASP A 472 18.64 32.47 32.63
N GLY A 473 19.33 32.32 31.51
CA GLY A 473 18.78 32.59 30.19
C GLY A 473 17.67 31.60 29.83
N ILE A 474 16.61 32.08 29.18
CA ILE A 474 15.48 31.22 28.84
C ILE A 474 15.76 30.47 27.54
N ARG A 475 15.66 29.14 27.59
CA ARG A 475 15.81 28.25 26.43
C ARG A 475 14.48 27.92 25.76
N CYS A 476 13.49 27.52 26.55
CA CYS A 476 12.17 27.11 26.08
C CYS A 476 11.13 27.50 27.12
N LEU A 477 9.90 27.78 26.69
CA LEU A 477 8.83 28.21 27.57
C LEU A 477 7.48 27.90 26.91
N ASP A 478 6.47 27.63 27.71
CA ASP A 478 5.10 27.42 27.24
C ASP A 478 4.06 27.87 28.28
N LEU A 479 2.88 28.19 27.79
CA LEU A 479 1.71 28.51 28.61
C LEU A 479 0.65 27.43 28.47
N SER A 480 -0.04 27.19 29.58
CA SER A 480 -1.24 26.37 29.61
C SER A 480 -2.40 27.04 28.85
N ILE A 481 -3.46 26.29 28.59
CA ILE A 481 -4.60 26.68 27.72
C ILE A 481 -5.30 27.91 28.29
N TYR A 482 -5.61 27.88 29.59
CA TYR A 482 -6.25 28.99 30.28
C TYR A 482 -5.25 30.06 30.72
N GLN A 483 -3.98 29.92 30.33
CA GLN A 483 -2.88 30.83 30.66
C GLN A 483 -2.73 31.05 32.17
N THR A 484 -3.07 30.03 32.97
CA THR A 484 -2.90 30.06 34.43
C THR A 484 -1.56 29.51 34.86
N LYS A 485 -0.88 28.72 34.03
CA LYS A 485 0.41 28.10 34.35
C LYS A 485 1.46 28.43 33.32
N LEU A 486 2.66 28.75 33.80
CA LEU A 486 3.84 29.03 32.99
C LEU A 486 4.90 27.96 33.24
N ALA A 487 5.26 27.23 32.18
CA ALA A 487 6.39 26.32 32.19
C ALA A 487 7.58 26.97 31.50
N MET A 488 8.75 26.95 32.14
CA MET A 488 9.96 27.56 31.59
C MET A 488 11.19 26.68 31.82
N VAL A 489 12.09 26.63 30.84
CA VAL A 489 13.34 25.87 30.89
C VAL A 489 14.52 26.82 30.76
N GLY A 490 15.41 26.81 31.74
CA GLY A 490 16.66 27.58 31.75
C GLY A 490 17.76 26.96 30.87
N GLU A 491 18.82 27.72 30.58
CA GLU A 491 20.03 27.23 29.92
C GLU A 491 20.78 26.19 30.78
N ASN A 492 20.65 26.27 32.10
CA ASN A 492 21.11 25.30 33.08
C ASN A 492 20.38 23.93 33.01
N GLY A 493 19.33 23.82 32.19
CA GLY A 493 18.56 22.59 32.00
C GLY A 493 17.58 22.28 33.14
N ILE A 494 17.16 23.29 33.90
CA ILE A 494 16.11 23.15 34.93
C ILE A 494 14.79 23.68 34.36
N CYS A 495 13.73 22.89 34.47
CA CYS A 495 12.36 23.26 34.16
C CYS A 495 11.65 23.74 35.43
N PHE A 496 11.05 24.91 35.40
CA PHE A 496 10.21 25.46 36.46
C PHE A 496 8.78 25.63 35.96
N VAL A 497 7.80 25.23 36.77
CA VAL A 497 6.38 25.43 36.47
C VAL A 497 5.74 26.28 37.56
N TYR A 498 5.20 27.43 37.17
CA TYR A 498 4.56 28.41 38.06
C TYR A 498 3.05 28.48 37.82
N ASP A 499 2.31 28.82 38.86
CA ASP A 499 0.96 29.37 38.74
C ASP A 499 1.07 30.90 38.61
N LEU A 500 0.52 31.47 37.54
CA LEU A 500 0.58 32.90 37.24
C LEU A 500 -0.40 33.74 38.07
N ILE A 501 -1.41 33.12 38.68
CA ILE A 501 -2.38 33.83 39.52
C ILE A 501 -1.82 34.01 40.92
N THR A 502 -1.21 32.95 41.48
CA THR A 502 -0.63 32.98 42.83
C THR A 502 0.85 33.33 42.85
N GLU A 503 1.52 33.31 41.70
CA GLU A 503 2.98 33.43 41.55
C GLU A 503 3.77 32.33 42.29
N GLU A 504 3.12 31.23 42.68
CA GLU A 504 3.74 30.12 43.40
C GLU A 504 4.42 29.12 42.45
N LEU A 505 5.56 28.59 42.87
CA LEU A 505 6.24 27.49 42.18
C LEU A 505 5.52 26.18 42.47
N LEU A 506 4.97 25.53 41.44
CA LEU A 506 4.29 24.24 41.57
C LEU A 506 5.27 23.08 41.70
N PHE A 507 6.23 22.98 40.79
CA PHE A 507 7.31 21.99 40.84
C PHE A 507 8.51 22.39 39.95
N GLN A 508 9.63 21.70 40.14
CA GLN A 508 10.83 21.85 39.32
C GLN A 508 11.38 20.48 38.91
N GLU A 509 12.00 20.40 37.73
CA GLU A 509 12.69 19.19 37.23
C GLU A 509 14.04 19.52 36.60
N SER A 510 15.00 18.61 36.74
CA SER A 510 16.37 18.79 36.25
C SER A 510 16.64 18.01 34.96
N GLN A 511 17.70 18.38 34.25
CA GLN A 511 18.14 17.75 32.98
C GLN A 511 17.16 17.89 31.81
N ILE A 512 16.32 18.92 31.83
CA ILE A 512 15.31 19.20 30.80
C ILE A 512 15.86 20.13 29.73
N THR A 513 15.56 19.82 28.46
CA THR A 513 15.92 20.60 27.29
C THR A 513 14.75 21.38 26.70
N SER A 514 13.53 20.83 26.74
CA SER A 514 12.32 21.51 26.25
C SER A 514 11.08 21.10 27.03
N VAL A 515 10.03 21.93 26.93
CA VAL A 515 8.74 21.73 27.60
C VAL A 515 7.59 22.13 26.67
N ALA A 516 6.47 21.42 26.75
CA ALA A 516 5.22 21.77 26.11
C ALA A 516 4.02 21.46 27.04
N CYS A 517 3.10 22.42 27.15
CA CYS A 517 1.83 22.22 27.85
C CYS A 517 0.82 21.53 26.93
N ASN A 518 -0.04 20.68 27.48
CA ASN A 518 -1.07 20.02 26.70
C ASN A 518 -2.13 21.03 26.24
N ARG A 519 -2.50 20.99 24.96
CA ARG A 519 -3.49 21.90 24.36
C ARG A 519 -4.95 21.56 24.64
N GLN A 520 -5.24 20.35 25.14
CA GLN A 520 -6.59 19.91 25.48
C GLN A 520 -6.82 19.80 27.00
N HIS A 521 -5.76 19.78 27.80
CA HIS A 521 -5.85 19.69 29.26
C HIS A 521 -4.83 20.58 30.00
N GLU A 522 -5.31 21.44 30.90
CA GLU A 522 -4.50 22.45 31.60
C GLU A 522 -3.37 21.86 32.46
N ASP A 523 -3.65 20.75 33.15
CA ASP A 523 -2.76 20.22 34.19
C ASP A 523 -1.67 19.27 33.70
N ILE A 524 -1.65 18.92 32.40
CA ILE A 524 -0.70 17.95 31.86
C ILE A 524 0.41 18.68 31.11
N ILE A 525 1.66 18.36 31.48
CA ILE A 525 2.85 18.96 30.90
C ILE A 525 3.78 17.84 30.44
N CYS A 526 4.33 18.01 29.24
CA CYS A 526 5.31 17.11 28.65
C CYS A 526 6.67 17.81 28.59
N MET A 527 7.72 17.15 29.05
CA MET A 527 9.09 17.65 29.09
C MET A 527 10.00 16.67 28.35
N SER A 528 11.07 17.16 27.72
CA SER A 528 12.12 16.31 27.15
C SER A 528 13.47 16.66 27.73
N GLY A 529 14.30 15.64 27.99
CA GLY A 529 15.61 15.79 28.59
C GLY A 529 16.38 14.48 28.62
N ALA A 530 17.69 14.51 28.44
CA ALA A 530 18.56 13.32 28.50
C ALA A 530 18.08 12.10 27.67
N ASN A 531 17.58 12.32 26.45
CA ASN A 531 16.95 11.30 25.59
C ASN A 531 15.71 10.60 26.20
N THR A 532 15.02 11.30 27.10
CA THR A 532 13.77 10.85 27.71
C THR A 532 12.69 11.90 27.55
N ILE A 533 11.44 11.43 27.51
CA ILE A 533 10.23 12.24 27.56
C ILE A 533 9.56 11.97 28.91
N LEU A 534 9.20 13.03 29.62
CA LEU A 534 8.55 13.00 30.91
C LEU A 534 7.16 13.61 30.80
N VAL A 535 6.12 12.84 31.12
CA VAL A 535 4.74 13.36 31.15
C VAL A 535 4.24 13.40 32.58
N ARG A 536 3.91 14.61 33.03
CA ARG A 536 3.48 14.89 34.40
C ARG A 536 2.08 15.51 34.42
N ILE A 537 1.31 15.17 35.44
CA ILE A 537 0.08 15.86 35.81
C ILE A 537 0.23 16.51 37.18
N LYS A 538 -0.03 17.82 37.28
CA LYS A 538 0.16 18.60 38.52
C LYS A 538 1.52 18.34 39.20
N ASP A 539 1.53 18.18 40.51
CA ASP A 539 2.66 17.84 41.39
C ASP A 539 2.96 16.33 41.46
N PHE A 540 2.27 15.50 40.67
CA PHE A 540 2.36 14.05 40.82
C PHE A 540 3.64 13.50 40.17
N PRO A 541 4.11 12.29 40.51
CA PRO A 541 5.28 11.70 39.85
C PRO A 541 5.11 11.62 38.33
N ALA A 542 6.17 11.96 37.57
CA ALA A 542 6.14 11.93 36.11
C ALA A 542 6.25 10.48 35.59
N TYR A 543 5.67 10.23 34.42
CA TYR A 543 5.89 9.02 33.62
C TYR A 543 7.06 9.22 32.67
N GLU A 544 8.01 8.29 32.66
CA GLU A 544 9.23 8.39 31.85
C GLU A 544 9.19 7.47 30.63
N LEU A 545 9.56 8.00 29.47
CA LEU A 545 9.64 7.27 28.21
C LEU A 545 11.02 7.51 27.56
N GLN A 546 11.74 6.43 27.23
CA GLN A 546 13.06 6.51 26.58
C GLN A 546 12.90 6.79 25.10
N MET A 547 12.98 8.07 24.72
CA MET A 547 12.81 8.54 23.34
C MET A 547 13.70 9.77 23.08
N PRO A 548 14.54 9.76 22.04
CA PRO A 548 15.35 10.91 21.69
C PRO A 548 14.52 11.96 20.94
N GLY A 549 14.77 13.24 21.22
CA GLY A 549 14.12 14.35 20.53
C GLY A 549 13.74 15.48 21.47
N LEU A 550 13.45 16.64 20.87
CA LEU A 550 12.96 17.81 21.57
C LEU A 550 11.44 17.84 21.44
N VAL A 551 10.74 17.83 22.57
CA VAL A 551 9.29 18.04 22.60
C VAL A 551 9.00 19.50 22.23
N VAL A 552 8.21 19.69 21.18
CA VAL A 552 7.84 21.02 20.64
C VAL A 552 6.35 21.32 20.73
N GLY A 553 5.51 20.29 20.92
CA GLY A 553 4.08 20.44 21.11
C GLY A 553 3.44 19.20 21.73
N PHE A 554 2.26 19.37 22.33
CA PHE A 554 1.52 18.31 22.99
C PHE A 554 0.01 18.55 22.88
N SER A 555 -0.72 17.64 22.23
CA SER A 555 -2.17 17.75 22.04
C SER A 555 -2.84 16.40 22.29
N GLY A 556 -3.78 16.35 23.24
CA GLY A 556 -4.44 15.09 23.60
C GLY A 556 -3.46 14.08 24.17
N SER A 557 -3.40 12.88 23.57
CA SER A 557 -2.37 11.85 23.86
C SER A 557 -1.14 11.95 22.96
N GLN A 558 -1.12 12.85 21.98
CA GLN A 558 -0.07 12.94 20.96
C GLN A 558 0.98 14.00 21.33
N VAL A 559 2.22 13.56 21.46
CA VAL A 559 3.39 14.43 21.67
C VAL A 559 4.14 14.59 20.36
N PHE A 560 4.47 15.83 20.03
CA PHE A 560 5.22 16.18 18.84
C PHE A 560 6.69 16.40 19.16
N CYS A 561 7.55 15.58 18.56
CA CYS A 561 8.98 15.52 18.85
C CYS A 561 9.80 15.85 17.60
N LEU A 562 10.73 16.79 17.72
CA LEU A 562 11.71 17.10 16.70
C LEU A 562 13.01 16.35 17.00
N TYR A 563 13.38 15.42 16.13
CA TYR A 563 14.65 14.70 16.21
C TYR A 563 15.50 14.97 14.97
N LEU A 564 16.67 15.60 15.17
CA LEU A 564 17.53 16.11 14.10
C LEU A 564 16.78 17.07 13.17
N TYR A 565 16.25 16.54 12.07
CA TYR A 565 15.57 17.26 11.00
C TYR A 565 14.15 16.74 10.74
N ALA A 566 13.73 15.69 11.45
CA ALA A 566 12.46 15.01 11.24
C ALA A 566 11.52 15.25 12.43
N MET A 567 10.26 15.52 12.10
CA MET A 567 9.17 15.68 13.05
C MET A 567 8.42 14.37 13.20
N THR A 568 8.26 13.89 14.44
CA THR A 568 7.55 12.65 14.77
C THR A 568 6.40 12.91 15.72
N THR A 569 5.26 12.27 15.45
CA THR A 569 4.10 12.24 16.36
C THR A 569 4.17 10.94 17.15
N THR A 570 4.27 11.04 18.48
CA THR A 570 4.34 9.89 19.38
C THR A 570 3.11 9.88 20.29
N GLU A 571 2.36 8.79 20.31
CA GLU A 571 1.27 8.61 21.27
C GLU A 571 1.84 8.21 22.64
N VAL A 572 1.51 8.98 23.67
CA VAL A 572 1.91 8.70 25.04
C VAL A 572 0.72 8.09 25.80
N PRO A 573 0.89 6.90 26.43
CA PRO A 573 -0.15 6.31 27.25
C PRO A 573 -0.38 7.18 28.50
N LEU A 574 -1.61 7.65 28.68
CA LEU A 574 -2.01 8.46 29.83
C LEU A 574 -2.53 7.62 31.01
N SER A 575 -2.44 6.29 30.91
CA SER A 575 -2.91 5.32 31.91
C SER A 575 -2.35 5.58 33.31
N PHE A 576 -1.06 5.90 33.38
CA PHE A 576 -0.38 6.18 34.64
C PHE A 576 -0.95 7.41 35.35
N GLN A 577 -1.20 8.48 34.58
CA GLN A 577 -1.78 9.72 35.10
C GLN A 577 -3.24 9.52 35.53
N ILE A 578 -4.01 8.71 34.79
CA ILE A 578 -5.39 8.35 35.16
C ILE A 578 -5.38 7.61 36.50
N GLN A 579 -4.52 6.61 36.67
CA GLN A 579 -4.44 5.84 37.92
C GLN A 579 -4.09 6.72 39.11
N GLN A 580 -3.09 7.59 38.98
CA GLN A 580 -2.74 8.54 40.04
C GLN A 580 -3.90 9.45 40.47
N CYS A 581 -4.74 9.86 39.53
CA CYS A 581 -5.94 10.65 39.82
C CYS A 581 -6.99 9.83 40.58
N ILE A 582 -7.18 8.56 40.19
CA ILE A 582 -8.13 7.63 40.84
C ILE A 582 -7.68 7.34 42.28
N ASP A 583 -6.40 7.06 42.51
CA ASP A 583 -5.84 6.76 43.83
C ASP A 583 -6.05 7.92 44.82
N ARG A 584 -6.02 9.17 44.32
CA ARG A 584 -6.27 10.39 45.10
C ARG A 584 -7.76 10.81 45.14
N LYS A 585 -8.68 10.01 44.59
CA LYS A 585 -10.13 10.28 44.49
C LYS A 585 -10.49 11.55 43.70
N LEU A 586 -9.63 11.97 42.77
CA LEU A 586 -9.88 13.11 41.88
C LEU A 586 -10.59 12.64 40.60
N PHE A 587 -11.82 12.14 40.73
CA PHE A 587 -12.54 11.47 39.64
C PHE A 587 -12.91 12.40 38.47
N SER A 588 -13.21 13.67 38.73
CA SER A 588 -13.49 14.65 37.68
C SER A 588 -12.29 14.88 36.78
N MET A 589 -11.09 14.93 37.36
CA MET A 589 -9.82 15.08 36.65
C MET A 589 -9.43 13.77 35.94
N ALA A 590 -9.60 12.63 36.60
CA ALA A 590 -9.39 11.34 35.95
C ALA A 590 -10.28 11.18 34.69
N TYR A 591 -11.54 11.64 34.77
CA TYR A 591 -12.47 11.65 33.64
C TYR A 591 -12.01 12.56 32.49
N SER A 592 -11.53 13.77 32.79
CA SER A 592 -11.03 14.70 31.76
C SER A 592 -9.77 14.19 31.08
N VAL A 593 -8.83 13.60 31.83
CA VAL A 593 -7.63 12.96 31.27
C VAL A 593 -8.00 11.74 30.43
N ALA A 594 -8.93 10.90 30.91
CA ALA A 594 -9.39 9.74 30.17
C ALA A 594 -10.07 10.10 28.84
N CYS A 595 -10.69 11.28 28.74
CA CYS A 595 -11.26 11.78 27.48
C CYS A 595 -10.22 12.01 26.38
N LEU A 596 -8.94 12.16 26.72
CA LEU A 596 -7.86 12.40 25.76
C LEU A 596 -7.42 11.12 25.02
N GLY A 597 -7.72 9.93 25.56
CA GLY A 597 -7.34 8.66 24.93
C GLY A 597 -7.19 7.47 25.88
N ALA A 598 -8.19 7.19 26.72
CA ALA A 598 -8.20 6.01 27.60
C ALA A 598 -8.75 4.74 26.94
N HIS A 599 -8.24 3.59 27.36
CA HIS A 599 -8.74 2.27 26.95
C HIS A 599 -10.09 1.94 27.62
N SER A 600 -10.84 1.00 27.06
CA SER A 600 -12.15 0.59 27.59
C SER A 600 -12.07 0.06 29.03
N SER A 601 -11.02 -0.69 29.36
CA SER A 601 -10.81 -1.21 30.74
C SER A 601 -10.60 -0.10 31.77
N GLU A 602 -9.96 1.00 31.38
CA GLU A 602 -9.69 2.14 32.26
C GLU A 602 -10.96 2.92 32.55
N TRP A 603 -11.86 3.04 31.56
CA TRP A 603 -13.19 3.60 31.78
C TRP A 603 -14.04 2.75 32.73
N GLU A 604 -13.95 1.42 32.64
CA GLU A 604 -14.62 0.54 33.59
C GLU A 604 -14.04 0.66 34.99
N HIS A 605 -12.71 0.71 35.12
CA HIS A 605 -12.05 0.89 36.42
C HIS A 605 -12.42 2.23 37.06
N LEU A 606 -12.34 3.33 36.31
CA LEU A 606 -12.78 4.66 36.74
C LEU A 606 -14.26 4.64 37.17
N GLY A 607 -15.13 4.01 36.37
CA GLY A 607 -16.55 3.88 36.66
C GLY A 607 -16.83 3.11 37.96
N LEU A 608 -16.09 2.02 38.21
CA LEU A 608 -16.21 1.23 39.44
C LEU A 608 -15.72 2.00 40.67
N CYS A 609 -14.57 2.68 40.60
CA CYS A 609 -14.04 3.47 41.71
C CYS A 609 -14.92 4.68 42.04
N ALA A 610 -15.48 5.35 41.02
CA ALA A 610 -16.45 6.43 41.20
C ALA A 610 -17.75 5.90 41.84
N LEU A 611 -18.24 4.74 41.40
CA LEU A 611 -19.44 4.10 41.96
C LEU A 611 -19.26 3.72 43.44
N GLN A 612 -18.09 3.17 43.81
CA GLN A 612 -17.74 2.86 45.20
C GLN A 612 -17.65 4.11 46.09
N SER A 613 -17.32 5.25 45.50
CA SER A 613 -17.27 6.54 46.20
C SER A 613 -18.62 7.28 46.17
N LEU A 614 -19.70 6.62 45.71
CA LEU A 614 -21.05 7.17 45.57
C LEU A 614 -21.17 8.36 44.59
N GLU A 615 -20.19 8.54 43.70
CA GLU A 615 -20.17 9.56 42.64
C GLU A 615 -20.92 9.07 41.39
N TYR A 616 -22.26 8.97 41.51
CA TYR A 616 -23.11 8.35 40.50
C TYR A 616 -23.05 9.02 39.13
N ASP A 617 -22.92 10.35 39.06
CA ASP A 617 -22.93 11.08 37.78
C ASP A 617 -21.68 10.79 36.95
N LEU A 618 -20.51 10.71 37.58
CA LEU A 618 -19.25 10.36 36.91
C LEU A 618 -19.21 8.88 36.54
N ALA A 619 -19.66 7.99 37.44
CA ALA A 619 -19.78 6.58 37.16
C ALA A 619 -20.71 6.33 35.96
N LYS A 620 -21.86 7.02 35.91
CA LYS A 620 -22.81 6.95 34.78
C LYS A 620 -22.17 7.41 33.48
N LYS A 621 -21.45 8.53 33.47
CA LYS A 621 -20.74 9.03 32.27
C LYS A 621 -19.66 8.04 31.78
N ALA A 622 -18.94 7.38 32.69
CA ALA A 622 -17.93 6.38 32.35
C ALA A 622 -18.57 5.13 31.73
N PHE A 623 -19.60 4.56 32.37
CA PHE A 623 -20.28 3.35 31.88
C PHE A 623 -21.12 3.58 30.60
N GLN A 624 -21.57 4.82 30.35
CA GLN A 624 -22.17 5.19 29.06
C GLN A 624 -21.17 5.06 27.90
N ARG A 625 -19.90 5.43 28.11
CA ARG A 625 -18.86 5.30 27.09
C ARG A 625 -18.49 3.85 26.81
N THR A 626 -18.42 3.00 27.84
CA THR A 626 -18.17 1.55 27.69
C THR A 626 -19.41 0.76 27.27
N LYS A 627 -20.59 1.40 27.21
CA LYS A 627 -21.90 0.78 26.92
C LYS A 627 -22.23 -0.37 27.89
N ASN A 628 -21.78 -0.28 29.14
CA ASN A 628 -22.03 -1.31 30.15
C ASN A 628 -23.41 -1.13 30.82
N PHE A 629 -24.45 -1.67 30.17
CA PHE A 629 -25.85 -1.52 30.60
C PHE A 629 -26.13 -2.07 32.01
N LYS A 630 -25.37 -3.07 32.47
CA LYS A 630 -25.53 -3.66 33.80
C LYS A 630 -25.34 -2.62 34.89
N TYR A 631 -24.23 -1.87 34.83
CA TYR A 631 -23.94 -0.84 35.82
C TYR A 631 -24.82 0.40 35.65
N LEU A 632 -25.27 0.73 34.44
CA LEU A 632 -26.21 1.83 34.24
C LEU A 632 -27.59 1.55 34.88
N ASN A 633 -28.12 0.33 34.73
CA ASN A 633 -29.35 -0.09 35.40
C ASN A 633 -29.17 -0.14 36.92
N LEU A 634 -28.00 -0.62 37.38
CA LEU A 634 -27.67 -0.61 38.80
C LEU A 634 -27.66 0.82 39.37
N ILE A 635 -27.03 1.78 38.70
CA ILE A 635 -26.99 3.17 39.14
C ILE A 635 -28.40 3.77 39.21
N ASP A 636 -29.28 3.51 38.23
CA ASP A 636 -30.68 3.96 38.27
C ASP A 636 -31.45 3.36 39.47
N ARG A 637 -31.16 2.12 39.86
CA ARG A 637 -31.73 1.50 41.07
C ARG A 637 -31.16 2.09 42.34
N LEU A 638 -29.84 2.29 42.42
CA LEU A 638 -29.15 2.84 43.59
C LEU A 638 -29.58 4.27 43.88
N GLN A 639 -29.81 5.10 42.84
CA GLN A 639 -30.32 6.47 42.99
C GLN A 639 -31.72 6.55 43.63
N ARG A 640 -32.49 5.45 43.66
CA ARG A 640 -33.85 5.40 44.26
C ARG A 640 -33.83 4.98 45.73
N ILE A 641 -32.72 4.48 46.24
CA ILE A 641 -32.57 3.99 47.60
C ILE A 641 -32.13 5.16 48.49
N SER A 642 -32.81 5.35 49.63
CA SER A 642 -32.51 6.45 50.56
C SER A 642 -31.45 6.12 51.61
N ASP A 643 -31.13 4.83 51.79
CA ASP A 643 -30.18 4.34 52.79
C ASP A 643 -28.85 3.93 52.11
N ASP A 644 -27.79 4.69 52.42
CA ASP A 644 -26.46 4.51 51.84
C ASP A 644 -25.86 3.14 52.17
N ASP A 645 -26.15 2.56 53.34
CA ASP A 645 -25.63 1.24 53.74
C ASP A 645 -26.31 0.11 52.96
N VAL A 646 -27.61 0.25 52.68
CA VAL A 646 -28.37 -0.68 51.83
C VAL A 646 -27.95 -0.54 50.36
N ALA A 647 -27.74 0.68 49.89
CA ALA A 647 -27.21 0.95 48.56
C ALA A 647 -25.81 0.36 48.38
N MET A 648 -24.95 0.50 49.39
CA MET A 648 -23.60 -0.08 49.41
C MET A 648 -23.64 -1.62 49.48
N ALA A 649 -24.53 -2.20 50.27
CA ALA A 649 -24.73 -3.66 50.32
C ALA A 649 -25.20 -4.23 48.98
N MET A 650 -26.13 -3.56 48.30
CA MET A 650 -26.59 -3.95 46.96
C MET A 650 -25.48 -3.81 45.90
N MET A 651 -24.66 -2.75 46.01
CA MET A 651 -23.49 -2.58 45.15
C MET A 651 -22.47 -3.71 45.37
N PHE A 652 -22.14 -4.05 46.62
CA PHE A 652 -21.22 -5.15 46.93
C PHE A 652 -21.75 -6.49 46.44
N ALA A 653 -23.04 -6.76 46.57
CA ALA A 653 -23.66 -7.95 45.99
C ALA A 653 -23.51 -8.00 44.46
N CYS A 654 -23.74 -6.87 43.76
CA CYS A 654 -23.63 -6.80 42.29
C CYS A 654 -22.20 -6.87 41.76
N THR A 655 -21.22 -6.44 42.56
CA THR A 655 -19.77 -6.48 42.26
C THR A 655 -19.12 -7.79 42.68
N GLY A 656 -19.86 -8.70 43.34
CA GLY A 656 -19.37 -10.02 43.72
C GLY A 656 -18.74 -10.10 45.12
N LYS A 657 -18.77 -9.01 45.90
CA LYS A 657 -18.32 -8.98 47.30
C LYS A 657 -19.44 -9.41 48.25
N ILE A 658 -19.85 -10.67 48.14
CA ILE A 658 -21.06 -11.19 48.77
C ILE A 658 -20.94 -11.22 50.31
N GLU A 659 -19.74 -11.43 50.86
CA GLU A 659 -19.53 -11.45 52.32
C GLU A 659 -19.73 -10.05 52.95
N GLU A 660 -19.13 -9.01 52.35
CA GLU A 660 -19.29 -7.61 52.79
C GLU A 660 -20.76 -7.19 52.66
N ALA A 661 -21.43 -7.62 51.59
CA ALA A 661 -22.87 -7.40 51.39
C ALA A 661 -23.73 -8.10 52.45
N ALA A 662 -23.48 -9.40 52.73
CA ALA A 662 -24.24 -10.18 53.71
C ALA A 662 -24.11 -9.60 55.12
N ASN A 663 -22.90 -9.15 55.50
CA ASN A 663 -22.66 -8.50 56.78
C ASN A 663 -23.41 -7.15 56.89
N LEU A 664 -23.47 -6.36 55.82
CA LEU A 664 -24.23 -5.11 55.78
C LEU A 664 -25.75 -5.36 55.79
N PHE A 665 -26.25 -6.35 55.03
CA PHE A 665 -27.67 -6.74 55.06
C PHE A 665 -28.09 -7.28 56.43
N GLN A 666 -27.23 -8.02 57.11
CA GLN A 666 -27.46 -8.47 58.49
C GLN A 666 -27.54 -7.29 59.46
N LYS A 667 -26.62 -6.31 59.35
CA LYS A 667 -26.66 -5.07 60.15
C LYS A 667 -27.93 -4.25 59.90
N CYS A 668 -28.45 -4.27 58.67
CA CYS A 668 -29.70 -3.61 58.27
C CYS A 668 -30.97 -4.41 58.63
N GLY A 669 -30.86 -5.60 59.24
CA GLY A 669 -32.01 -6.40 59.71
C GLY A 669 -32.61 -7.40 58.71
N PHE A 670 -31.98 -7.61 57.54
CA PHE A 670 -32.44 -8.57 56.51
C PHE A 670 -31.83 -9.97 56.71
N THR A 671 -32.24 -10.66 57.78
CA THR A 671 -31.63 -11.94 58.21
C THR A 671 -31.82 -13.10 57.22
N GLN A 672 -32.96 -13.18 56.53
CA GLN A 672 -33.21 -14.24 55.54
C GLN A 672 -32.31 -14.10 54.31
N MET A 673 -32.09 -12.87 53.83
CA MET A 673 -31.16 -12.59 52.73
C MET A 673 -29.71 -12.89 53.14
N ALA A 674 -29.33 -12.59 54.38
CA ALA A 674 -28.01 -12.94 54.89
C ALA A 674 -27.81 -14.46 54.98
N VAL A 675 -28.80 -15.24 55.41
CA VAL A 675 -28.73 -16.71 55.48
C VAL A 675 -28.60 -17.32 54.09
N GLU A 676 -29.36 -16.83 53.11
CA GLU A 676 -29.23 -17.27 51.71
C GLU A 676 -27.85 -16.94 51.17
N MET A 677 -27.34 -15.72 51.39
CA MET A 677 -25.98 -15.33 50.98
C MET A 677 -24.88 -16.13 51.70
N TYR A 678 -25.04 -16.50 52.97
CA TYR A 678 -24.07 -17.35 53.70
C TYR A 678 -24.11 -18.81 53.26
N LEU A 679 -25.30 -19.33 52.90
CA LEU A 679 -25.45 -20.65 52.28
C LEU A 679 -24.76 -20.70 50.92
N ASP A 680 -24.92 -19.65 50.12
CA ASP A 680 -24.24 -19.48 48.82
C ASP A 680 -22.71 -19.36 49.00
N LEU A 681 -22.25 -18.76 50.10
CA LEU A 681 -20.83 -18.68 50.48
C LEU A 681 -20.30 -19.93 51.21
N HIS A 682 -21.11 -20.97 51.39
CA HIS A 682 -20.77 -22.21 52.09
C HIS A 682 -20.29 -22.01 53.55
N MET A 683 -20.71 -20.93 54.21
CA MET A 683 -20.37 -20.65 55.60
C MET A 683 -21.32 -21.38 56.56
N PHE A 684 -21.25 -22.73 56.54
CA PHE A 684 -22.18 -23.60 57.26
C PHE A 684 -22.19 -23.40 58.78
N GLU A 685 -21.11 -22.92 59.38
CA GLU A 685 -21.04 -22.59 60.80
C GLU A 685 -21.94 -21.38 61.13
N LYS A 686 -21.78 -20.28 60.39
CA LYS A 686 -22.65 -19.08 60.51
C LYS A 686 -24.10 -19.40 60.15
N THR A 687 -24.34 -20.30 59.20
CA THR A 687 -25.68 -20.79 58.88
C THR A 687 -26.27 -21.62 60.02
N ASN A 688 -25.51 -22.56 60.58
CA ASN A 688 -25.94 -23.43 61.68
C ASN A 688 -26.26 -22.66 62.96
N GLU A 689 -25.55 -21.56 63.25
CA GLU A 689 -25.86 -20.63 64.35
C GLU A 689 -27.26 -19.98 64.19
N LEU A 690 -27.73 -19.83 62.95
CA LEU A 690 -29.03 -19.23 62.61
C LEU A 690 -30.15 -20.28 62.42
N ILE A 691 -29.86 -21.60 62.47
CA ILE A 691 -30.82 -22.71 62.26
C ILE A 691 -31.85 -22.86 63.39
N GLY A 692 -31.54 -22.40 64.61
CA GLY A 692 -32.46 -22.48 65.76
C GLY A 692 -33.83 -21.82 65.55
N ALA A 693 -33.97 -20.98 64.53
CA ALA A 693 -35.21 -20.28 64.18
C ALA A 693 -36.11 -21.03 63.17
N ILE A 694 -35.67 -22.15 62.55
CA ILE A 694 -36.31 -22.77 61.37
C ILE A 694 -36.39 -24.31 61.55
N GLY A 695 -37.57 -24.90 61.74
CA GLY A 695 -37.80 -26.27 62.26
C GLY A 695 -37.44 -27.52 61.39
N ALA A 696 -37.99 -28.69 61.75
CA ALA A 696 -37.52 -30.04 61.35
C ALA A 696 -37.62 -30.45 59.86
N GLU A 697 -38.58 -29.92 59.08
CA GLU A 697 -38.60 -30.08 57.61
C GLU A 697 -37.38 -29.42 56.95
N GLY A 698 -36.80 -28.43 57.62
CA GLY A 698 -35.53 -27.82 57.22
C GLY A 698 -34.39 -28.84 57.18
N LYS A 699 -34.42 -29.92 57.98
CA LYS A 699 -33.29 -30.86 58.14
C LYS A 699 -33.15 -31.88 57.00
N GLN A 700 -34.26 -32.39 56.46
CA GLN A 700 -34.23 -33.31 55.32
C GLN A 700 -33.94 -32.55 54.02
N ASN A 701 -34.47 -31.33 53.90
CA ASN A 701 -34.08 -30.37 52.87
C ASN A 701 -32.63 -29.89 53.05
N LEU A 702 -32.11 -29.84 54.27
CA LEU A 702 -30.70 -29.55 54.52
C LEU A 702 -29.82 -30.72 54.10
N ILE A 703 -30.20 -31.99 54.29
CA ILE A 703 -29.40 -33.15 53.84
C ILE A 703 -29.43 -33.30 52.32
N SER A 704 -30.58 -33.08 51.68
CA SER A 704 -30.65 -33.07 50.22
C SER A 704 -29.93 -31.84 49.64
N LYS A 705 -30.02 -30.66 50.28
CA LYS A 705 -29.21 -29.48 49.91
C LYS A 705 -27.75 -29.68 50.26
N GLN A 706 -27.37 -30.40 51.31
CA GLN A 706 -25.99 -30.74 51.65
C GLN A 706 -25.43 -31.77 50.69
N ALA A 707 -26.23 -32.73 50.24
CA ALA A 707 -25.87 -33.64 49.16
C ALA A 707 -25.73 -32.87 47.85
N LEU A 708 -26.62 -31.89 47.57
CA LEU A 708 -26.51 -30.95 46.45
C LEU A 708 -25.27 -30.05 46.57
N LEU A 709 -24.93 -29.62 47.77
CA LEU A 709 -23.79 -28.76 48.05
C LEU A 709 -22.48 -29.56 48.06
N ALA A 710 -22.47 -30.80 48.52
CA ALA A 710 -21.34 -31.73 48.41
C ALA A 710 -21.09 -32.09 46.94
N TYR A 711 -22.18 -32.27 46.21
CA TYR A 711 -22.17 -32.40 44.76
C TYR A 711 -21.62 -31.14 44.06
N HIS A 712 -22.07 -29.94 44.45
CA HIS A 712 -21.51 -28.67 43.95
C HIS A 712 -20.06 -28.43 44.39
N ALA A 713 -19.69 -28.88 45.59
CA ALA A 713 -18.34 -28.85 46.15
C ALA A 713 -17.44 -29.95 45.59
N LYS A 714 -17.96 -30.76 44.67
CA LYS A 714 -17.25 -31.84 43.97
C LYS A 714 -16.76 -32.98 44.86
N ASP A 715 -17.29 -33.12 46.08
CA ASP A 715 -17.14 -34.33 46.89
C ASP A 715 -18.24 -35.32 46.49
N PHE A 716 -18.09 -35.82 45.27
CA PHE A 716 -19.11 -36.62 44.63
C PHE A 716 -19.28 -37.98 45.26
N ASP A 717 -18.22 -38.55 45.86
CA ASP A 717 -18.30 -39.83 46.59
C ASP A 717 -19.24 -39.68 47.78
N LYS A 718 -19.03 -38.66 48.63
CA LYS A 718 -19.96 -38.39 49.73
C LYS A 718 -21.34 -38.01 49.24
N ALA A 719 -21.46 -37.18 48.20
CA ALA A 719 -22.76 -36.83 47.66
C ALA A 719 -23.51 -38.07 47.15
N CYS A 720 -22.85 -38.93 46.39
CA CYS A 720 -23.41 -40.16 45.86
C CYS A 720 -23.80 -41.13 46.98
N GLU A 721 -22.96 -41.29 48.01
CA GLU A 721 -23.30 -42.06 49.20
C GLU A 721 -24.49 -41.46 49.95
N MET A 722 -24.57 -40.14 50.07
CA MET A 722 -25.69 -39.43 50.70
C MET A 722 -26.98 -39.55 49.90
N TYR A 723 -26.92 -39.57 48.56
CA TYR A 723 -28.09 -39.80 47.68
C TYR A 723 -28.51 -41.26 47.63
N LEU A 724 -27.56 -42.21 47.66
CA LEU A 724 -27.84 -43.64 47.83
C LEU A 724 -28.45 -43.92 49.21
N ALA A 725 -27.97 -43.27 50.27
CA ALA A 725 -28.54 -43.34 51.62
C ALA A 725 -29.94 -42.70 51.71
N ALA A 726 -30.23 -41.74 50.82
CA ALA A 726 -31.56 -41.16 50.64
C ALA A 726 -32.47 -41.99 49.69
N ASN A 727 -32.03 -43.18 49.23
CA ASN A 727 -32.73 -44.08 48.29
C ASN A 727 -33.06 -43.47 46.91
N ASP A 728 -32.27 -42.50 46.46
CA ASP A 728 -32.47 -41.84 45.17
C ASP A 728 -31.46 -42.39 44.13
N PHE A 729 -31.75 -43.58 43.57
CA PHE A 729 -30.89 -44.24 42.57
C PHE A 729 -30.77 -43.45 41.27
N GLU A 730 -31.75 -42.61 40.92
CA GLU A 730 -31.67 -41.77 39.72
C GLU A 730 -30.65 -40.67 39.91
N LYS A 731 -30.64 -39.99 41.07
CA LYS A 731 -29.61 -39.01 41.38
C LYS A 731 -28.25 -39.66 41.61
N ALA A 732 -28.19 -40.85 42.19
CA ALA A 732 -26.94 -41.58 42.32
C ALA A 732 -26.37 -41.99 40.96
N ILE A 733 -27.17 -42.58 40.06
CA ILE A 733 -26.74 -42.89 38.68
C ILE A 733 -26.37 -41.62 37.94
N ALA A 734 -27.09 -40.51 38.13
CA ALA A 734 -26.71 -39.23 37.53
C ALA A 734 -25.36 -38.73 38.05
N ILE A 735 -25.05 -38.89 39.34
CA ILE A 735 -23.75 -38.50 39.90
C ILE A 735 -22.64 -39.41 39.41
N MET A 736 -22.88 -40.72 39.37
CA MET A 736 -21.94 -41.68 38.81
C MET A 736 -21.72 -41.41 37.31
N ASP A 737 -22.80 -41.04 36.59
CA ASP A 737 -22.80 -40.64 35.19
C ASP A 737 -21.90 -39.39 35.01
N GLU A 738 -22.11 -38.38 35.83
CA GLU A 738 -21.32 -37.15 35.74
C GLU A 738 -19.85 -37.32 36.15
N GLN A 739 -19.56 -38.21 37.10
CA GLN A 739 -18.19 -38.47 37.57
C GLN A 739 -17.42 -39.48 36.75
N LYS A 740 -18.05 -40.10 35.74
CA LYS A 740 -17.41 -41.14 34.92
C LYS A 740 -16.86 -42.27 35.76
N TRP A 741 -17.57 -42.68 36.79
CA TRP A 741 -17.17 -43.86 37.56
C TRP A 741 -17.54 -45.13 36.80
N ILE A 742 -16.81 -45.37 35.72
CA ILE A 742 -17.03 -46.46 34.77
C ILE A 742 -17.06 -47.80 35.50
N GLU A 743 -16.18 -48.01 36.48
CA GLU A 743 -16.15 -49.25 37.27
C GLU A 743 -17.37 -49.40 38.18
N LYS A 744 -17.81 -48.33 38.85
CA LYS A 744 -19.01 -48.35 39.71
C LYS A 744 -20.28 -48.51 38.87
N LEU A 745 -20.35 -47.89 37.70
CA LEU A 745 -21.45 -48.03 36.74
C LEU A 745 -21.45 -49.40 36.05
N ALA A 746 -20.28 -49.96 35.71
CA ALA A 746 -20.16 -51.30 35.16
C ALA A 746 -20.46 -52.38 36.21
N ALA A 747 -20.13 -52.13 37.48
CA ALA A 747 -20.55 -52.97 38.58
C ALA A 747 -22.08 -52.89 38.79
N LEU A 748 -22.64 -51.68 38.76
CA LEU A 748 -24.09 -51.45 38.86
C LEU A 748 -24.86 -52.06 37.66
N SER A 749 -24.33 -51.98 36.43
CA SER A 749 -24.96 -52.55 35.22
C SER A 749 -24.92 -54.08 35.19
N LYS A 750 -23.94 -54.69 35.85
CA LYS A 750 -23.90 -56.14 36.07
C LYS A 750 -24.83 -56.58 37.21
N GLN A 751 -25.12 -55.70 38.17
CA GLN A 751 -26.05 -55.93 39.29
C GLN A 751 -27.52 -55.76 38.91
N LEU A 752 -27.81 -55.01 37.85
CA LEU A 752 -29.17 -54.78 37.35
C LEU A 752 -29.60 -55.90 36.38
N ASP A 753 -30.78 -56.47 36.61
CA ASP A 753 -31.37 -57.50 35.74
C ASP A 753 -31.89 -56.94 34.39
N GLU A 754 -32.07 -57.82 33.39
CA GLU A 754 -32.61 -57.52 32.05
C GLU A 754 -34.00 -56.84 32.07
N THR A 755 -34.73 -56.95 33.18
CA THR A 755 -36.04 -56.30 33.41
C THR A 755 -35.94 -54.79 33.61
N ASN A 756 -34.78 -54.27 34.04
CA ASN A 756 -34.54 -52.84 34.28
C ASN A 756 -34.05 -52.13 33.01
N TYR A 757 -34.75 -52.32 31.90
CA TYR A 757 -34.43 -51.74 30.59
C TYR A 757 -34.13 -50.23 30.68
N ASN A 758 -34.91 -49.46 31.45
CA ASN A 758 -34.74 -48.01 31.55
C ASN A 758 -33.44 -47.60 32.25
N LEU A 759 -33.00 -48.33 33.28
CA LEU A 759 -31.77 -48.04 34.00
C LEU A 759 -30.55 -48.56 33.21
N LEU A 760 -30.64 -49.75 32.62
CA LEU A 760 -29.61 -50.29 31.74
C LEU A 760 -29.41 -49.44 30.48
N ASN A 761 -30.47 -48.90 29.90
CA ASN A 761 -30.40 -47.97 28.77
C ASN A 761 -29.81 -46.61 29.20
N LYS A 762 -30.12 -46.12 30.42
CA LYS A 762 -29.43 -44.94 30.99
C LYS A 762 -27.93 -45.20 31.16
N ILE A 763 -27.53 -46.41 31.58
CA ILE A 763 -26.11 -46.77 31.72
C ILE A 763 -25.44 -47.01 30.35
N ALA A 764 -26.12 -47.62 29.38
CA ALA A 764 -25.62 -47.77 28.02
C ALA A 764 -25.35 -46.40 27.37
N LYS A 765 -26.29 -45.47 27.53
CA LYS A 765 -26.13 -44.06 27.13
C LYS A 765 -25.04 -43.34 27.92
N ALA A 766 -24.85 -43.66 29.20
CA ALA A 766 -23.73 -43.14 29.98
C ALA A 766 -22.39 -43.63 29.38
N PHE A 767 -22.27 -44.91 29.02
CA PHE A 767 -21.07 -45.42 28.34
C PHE A 767 -20.85 -44.81 26.96
N GLU A 768 -21.92 -44.56 26.18
CA GLU A 768 -21.84 -43.75 24.95
C GLU A 768 -21.30 -42.34 25.23
N ASN A 769 -21.82 -41.67 26.26
CA ASN A 769 -21.36 -40.34 26.67
C ASN A 769 -19.89 -40.34 27.10
N TYR A 770 -19.40 -41.46 27.63
CA TYR A 770 -18.00 -41.62 28.02
C TYR A 770 -17.07 -41.99 26.89
N LYS A 771 -17.61 -42.33 25.72
CA LYS A 771 -16.86 -42.89 24.58
C LYS A 771 -16.23 -44.26 24.89
N GLU A 772 -16.76 -44.96 25.88
CA GLU A 772 -16.42 -46.35 26.15
C GLU A 772 -17.31 -47.24 25.29
N TYR A 773 -17.08 -47.18 23.98
CA TYR A 773 -17.94 -47.78 22.96
C TYR A 773 -17.93 -49.31 23.01
N THR A 774 -16.85 -49.92 23.51
CA THR A 774 -16.76 -51.37 23.74
C THR A 774 -17.73 -51.82 24.83
N LEU A 775 -17.76 -51.13 25.97
CA LEU A 775 -18.69 -51.38 27.06
C LEU A 775 -20.13 -51.04 26.67
N ALA A 776 -20.34 -49.96 25.90
CA ALA A 776 -21.65 -49.63 25.35
C ALA A 776 -22.13 -50.70 24.36
N SER A 777 -21.28 -51.17 23.46
CA SER A 777 -21.55 -52.25 22.50
C SER A 777 -21.88 -53.57 23.21
N GLU A 778 -21.18 -53.90 24.30
CA GLU A 778 -21.52 -55.04 25.17
C GLU A 778 -22.91 -54.89 25.80
N VAL A 779 -23.26 -53.70 26.32
CA VAL A 779 -24.57 -53.45 26.93
C VAL A 779 -25.68 -53.42 25.87
N TYR A 780 -25.46 -52.85 24.68
CA TYR A 780 -26.44 -52.85 23.58
C TYR A 780 -26.59 -54.22 22.92
N SER A 781 -25.52 -55.01 22.87
CA SER A 781 -25.57 -56.43 22.49
C SER A 781 -26.42 -57.24 23.47
N LYS A 782 -26.30 -56.98 24.79
CA LYS A 782 -27.19 -57.56 25.81
C LYS A 782 -28.66 -57.13 25.62
N ILE A 783 -28.90 -55.88 25.25
CA ILE A 783 -30.24 -55.32 24.99
C ILE A 783 -30.79 -55.76 23.61
N ARG A 784 -29.94 -56.29 22.71
CA ARG A 784 -30.22 -56.66 21.31
C ARG A 784 -30.67 -55.50 20.40
N ASP A 785 -30.08 -54.32 20.57
CA ASP A 785 -30.39 -53.14 19.76
C ASP A 785 -29.33 -52.90 18.66
N VAL A 786 -29.64 -53.34 17.43
CA VAL A 786 -28.75 -53.25 16.26
C VAL A 786 -28.61 -51.80 15.75
N GLU A 787 -29.62 -50.96 15.93
CA GLU A 787 -29.59 -49.56 15.48
C GLU A 787 -28.63 -48.74 16.35
N SER A 788 -28.72 -48.93 17.67
CA SER A 788 -27.80 -48.30 18.62
C SER A 788 -26.37 -48.86 18.47
N LEU A 789 -26.22 -50.14 18.08
CA LEU A 789 -24.91 -50.74 17.77
C LEU A 789 -24.22 -50.08 16.57
N ILE A 790 -24.90 -49.96 15.42
CA ILE A 790 -24.35 -49.27 14.23
C ILE A 790 -23.96 -47.83 14.58
N ARG A 791 -24.78 -47.17 15.40
CA ARG A 791 -24.56 -45.80 15.85
C ARG A 791 -23.30 -45.67 16.73
N VAL A 792 -23.07 -46.62 17.64
CA VAL A 792 -21.87 -46.69 18.47
C VAL A 792 -20.62 -46.88 17.63
N GLU A 793 -20.63 -47.78 16.64
CA GLU A 793 -19.49 -48.00 15.73
C GLU A 793 -19.18 -46.77 14.85
N ILE A 794 -20.22 -46.04 14.42
CA ILE A 794 -20.06 -44.75 13.74
C ILE A 794 -19.38 -43.73 14.66
N PHE A 795 -19.76 -43.68 15.94
CA PHE A 795 -19.17 -42.75 16.92
C PHE A 795 -17.71 -43.08 17.27
N ASP A 796 -17.31 -44.35 17.17
CA ASP A 796 -15.91 -44.78 17.34
C ASP A 796 -15.06 -44.59 16.05
N ASN A 797 -15.67 -44.07 14.97
CA ASN A 797 -15.07 -43.92 13.63
C ASN A 797 -14.61 -45.23 12.97
N HIS A 798 -15.10 -46.38 13.43
CA HIS A 798 -14.89 -47.67 12.78
C HIS A 798 -15.84 -47.83 11.59
N TRP A 799 -15.69 -46.95 10.59
CA TRP A 799 -16.53 -46.94 9.38
C TRP A 799 -16.47 -48.27 8.64
N GLU A 800 -15.32 -48.96 8.64
CA GLU A 800 -15.16 -50.27 8.00
C GLU A 800 -16.04 -51.34 8.65
N GLU A 801 -16.13 -51.36 9.98
CA GLU A 801 -16.97 -52.29 10.74
C GLU A 801 -18.44 -51.93 10.59
N ALA A 802 -18.79 -50.63 10.59
CA ALA A 802 -20.14 -50.16 10.27
C ALA A 802 -20.57 -50.58 8.85
N PHE A 803 -19.70 -50.46 7.84
CA PHE A 803 -19.97 -50.96 6.49
C PHE A 803 -20.06 -52.49 6.44
N GLN A 804 -19.37 -53.23 7.32
CA GLN A 804 -19.51 -54.69 7.42
C GLN A 804 -20.85 -55.11 8.04
N ILE A 805 -21.28 -54.45 9.12
CA ILE A 805 -22.60 -54.68 9.76
C ILE A 805 -23.72 -54.37 8.76
N VAL A 806 -23.60 -53.27 8.01
CA VAL A 806 -24.59 -52.87 7.00
C VAL A 806 -24.58 -53.77 5.76
N LYS A 807 -23.45 -54.38 5.38
CA LYS A 807 -23.44 -55.45 4.37
C LYS A 807 -24.26 -56.67 4.79
N GLN A 808 -24.35 -56.95 6.09
CA GLN A 808 -25.21 -58.01 6.63
C GLN A 808 -26.68 -57.56 6.75
N HIS A 809 -26.93 -56.25 6.95
CA HIS A 809 -28.26 -55.64 7.08
C HIS A 809 -28.45 -54.46 6.09
N PRO A 810 -28.86 -54.72 4.83
CA PRO A 810 -28.96 -53.70 3.77
C PRO A 810 -29.98 -52.59 4.05
N GLU A 811 -30.92 -52.84 4.97
CA GLU A 811 -31.97 -51.90 5.38
C GLU A 811 -31.42 -50.59 5.97
N PHE A 812 -30.18 -50.60 6.48
CA PHE A 812 -29.51 -49.44 7.08
C PHE A 812 -28.53 -48.71 6.14
N GLU A 813 -28.31 -49.18 4.91
CA GLU A 813 -27.32 -48.61 3.97
C GLU A 813 -27.56 -47.13 3.67
N ARG A 814 -28.83 -46.77 3.42
CA ARG A 814 -29.23 -45.38 3.20
C ARG A 814 -28.88 -44.49 4.40
N ASN A 815 -29.16 -44.94 5.62
CA ASN A 815 -28.91 -44.16 6.84
C ASN A 815 -27.40 -43.99 7.08
N LEU A 816 -26.61 -45.03 6.85
CA LEU A 816 -25.16 -44.98 6.99
C LEU A 816 -24.52 -43.96 6.03
N TYR A 817 -24.90 -43.97 4.74
CA TYR A 817 -24.36 -42.99 3.79
C TYR A 817 -24.78 -41.54 4.08
N VAL A 818 -25.95 -41.31 4.67
CA VAL A 818 -26.36 -39.97 5.14
C VAL A 818 -25.47 -39.50 6.28
N GLN A 819 -25.22 -40.36 7.28
CA GLN A 819 -24.34 -40.03 8.40
C GLN A 819 -22.89 -39.83 7.93
N TYR A 820 -22.44 -40.63 6.97
CA TYR A 820 -21.13 -40.49 6.36
C TYR A 820 -20.98 -39.18 5.58
N ALA A 821 -21.99 -38.79 4.79
CA ALA A 821 -22.00 -37.51 4.08
C ALA A 821 -21.93 -36.31 5.05
N ASN A 822 -22.69 -36.36 6.16
CA ASN A 822 -22.64 -35.34 7.21
C ASN A 822 -21.26 -35.26 7.89
N TRP A 823 -20.63 -36.42 8.13
CA TRP A 823 -19.27 -36.49 8.69
C TRP A 823 -18.24 -35.89 7.74
N LEU A 824 -18.35 -36.18 6.44
CA LEU A 824 -17.49 -35.60 5.40
C LEU A 824 -17.63 -34.07 5.33
N ILE A 825 -18.85 -33.54 5.44
CA ILE A 825 -19.11 -32.09 5.56
C ILE A 825 -18.40 -31.49 6.77
N LYS A 826 -18.52 -32.11 7.96
CA LYS A 826 -17.85 -31.63 9.18
C LYS A 826 -16.33 -31.58 9.03
N ASN A 827 -15.76 -32.52 8.28
CA ASN A 827 -14.34 -32.57 7.96
C ASN A 827 -13.95 -31.73 6.72
N GLN A 828 -14.84 -30.86 6.24
CA GLN A 828 -14.63 -29.96 5.09
C GLN A 828 -14.38 -30.69 3.75
N LYS A 829 -14.74 -31.98 3.66
CA LYS A 829 -14.65 -32.79 2.45
C LYS A 829 -15.97 -32.79 1.67
N PHE A 830 -16.36 -31.61 1.19
CA PHE A 830 -17.68 -31.41 0.59
C PHE A 830 -17.90 -32.17 -0.74
N GLU A 831 -16.83 -32.38 -1.52
CA GLU A 831 -16.90 -33.16 -2.77
C GLU A 831 -17.23 -34.63 -2.49
N GLU A 832 -16.54 -35.23 -1.52
CA GLU A 832 -16.81 -36.60 -1.08
C GLU A 832 -18.22 -36.71 -0.48
N ALA A 833 -18.64 -35.69 0.29
CA ALA A 833 -19.97 -35.65 0.90
C ALA A 833 -21.09 -35.63 -0.15
N GLN A 834 -20.91 -34.85 -1.22
CA GLN A 834 -21.82 -34.81 -2.35
C GLN A 834 -21.97 -36.21 -2.99
N ILE A 835 -20.86 -36.91 -3.20
CA ILE A 835 -20.87 -38.29 -3.75
C ILE A 835 -21.61 -39.24 -2.80
N ALA A 836 -21.39 -39.10 -1.49
CA ALA A 836 -22.06 -39.91 -0.47
C ALA A 836 -23.59 -39.67 -0.45
N TYR A 837 -24.07 -38.42 -0.57
CA TYR A 837 -25.51 -38.14 -0.71
C TYR A 837 -26.11 -38.71 -1.99
N CYS A 838 -25.37 -38.67 -3.10
CA CYS A 838 -25.81 -39.31 -4.34
C CYS A 838 -25.98 -40.82 -4.16
N ARG A 839 -25.07 -41.49 -3.44
CA ARG A 839 -25.19 -42.93 -3.12
C ARG A 839 -26.35 -43.23 -2.17
N ALA A 840 -26.67 -42.31 -1.26
CA ALA A 840 -27.85 -42.41 -0.39
C ALA A 840 -29.19 -42.15 -1.12
N GLY A 841 -29.17 -41.84 -2.43
CA GLY A 841 -30.35 -41.51 -3.23
C GLY A 841 -30.92 -40.10 -2.96
N LEU A 842 -30.18 -39.24 -2.26
CA LEU A 842 -30.61 -37.90 -1.85
C LEU A 842 -30.06 -36.84 -2.82
N GLN A 843 -30.62 -36.82 -4.03
CA GLN A 843 -30.15 -35.95 -5.11
C GLN A 843 -30.30 -34.46 -4.81
N GLU A 844 -31.40 -34.04 -4.16
CA GLU A 844 -31.63 -32.62 -3.83
C GLU A 844 -30.57 -32.08 -2.86
N GLN A 845 -30.22 -32.85 -1.82
CA GLN A 845 -29.21 -32.46 -0.84
C GLN A 845 -27.81 -32.39 -1.48
N ALA A 846 -27.51 -33.30 -2.41
CA ALA A 846 -26.27 -33.25 -3.19
C ALA A 846 -26.19 -31.99 -4.07
N LEU A 847 -27.31 -31.56 -4.66
CA LEU A 847 -27.40 -30.32 -5.44
C LEU A 847 -27.27 -29.09 -4.55
N ASP A 848 -27.94 -29.07 -3.38
CA ASP A 848 -27.89 -27.95 -2.44
C ASP A 848 -26.48 -27.70 -1.92
N VAL A 849 -25.71 -28.77 -1.65
CA VAL A 849 -24.28 -28.65 -1.29
C VAL A 849 -23.51 -27.92 -2.39
N LEU A 850 -23.68 -28.30 -3.66
CA LEU A 850 -22.98 -27.66 -4.78
C LEU A 850 -23.42 -26.21 -5.02
N VAL A 851 -24.72 -25.91 -4.87
CA VAL A 851 -25.23 -24.54 -5.00
C VAL A 851 -24.65 -23.66 -3.90
N ASN A 852 -24.65 -24.13 -2.65
CA ASN A 852 -24.08 -23.40 -1.52
C ASN A 852 -22.57 -23.18 -1.70
N LEU A 853 -21.83 -24.20 -2.13
CA LEU A 853 -20.40 -24.05 -2.43
C LEU A 853 -20.14 -23.03 -3.54
N ALA A 854 -20.97 -23.03 -4.59
CA ALA A 854 -20.85 -22.06 -5.67
C ALA A 854 -21.16 -20.62 -5.20
N ASP A 855 -22.24 -20.41 -4.43
CA ASP A 855 -22.61 -19.10 -3.88
C ASP A 855 -21.54 -18.61 -2.88
N VAL A 856 -21.02 -19.46 -1.98
CA VAL A 856 -19.93 -19.11 -1.05
C VAL A 856 -18.66 -18.76 -1.83
N ALA A 857 -18.29 -19.54 -2.85
CA ALA A 857 -17.13 -19.23 -3.68
C ALA A 857 -17.29 -17.89 -4.41
N ILE A 858 -18.49 -17.53 -4.86
CA ILE A 858 -18.78 -16.20 -5.41
C ILE A 858 -18.63 -15.12 -4.31
N ASP A 859 -19.15 -15.36 -3.11
CA ASP A 859 -19.09 -14.42 -2.00
C ASP A 859 -17.65 -14.16 -1.52
N GLU A 860 -16.78 -15.17 -1.55
CA GLU A 860 -15.34 -15.09 -1.29
C GLU A 860 -14.50 -14.63 -2.50
N ASN A 861 -15.12 -14.33 -3.64
CA ASN A 861 -14.46 -13.95 -4.90
C ASN A 861 -13.51 -15.03 -5.48
N ARG A 862 -13.74 -16.31 -5.16
CA ARG A 862 -13.02 -17.50 -5.70
C ARG A 862 -13.69 -18.00 -6.98
N PHE A 863 -13.61 -17.20 -8.05
CA PHE A 863 -14.35 -17.46 -9.29
C PHE A 863 -13.96 -18.76 -10.01
N LYS A 864 -12.68 -19.17 -9.95
CA LYS A 864 -12.24 -20.47 -10.48
C LYS A 864 -12.88 -21.67 -9.75
N ASP A 865 -13.15 -21.56 -8.45
CA ASP A 865 -13.85 -22.59 -7.67
C ASP A 865 -15.35 -22.58 -7.97
N ALA A 866 -15.96 -21.39 -8.04
CA ALA A 866 -17.36 -21.24 -8.44
C ALA A 866 -17.63 -21.87 -9.82
N SER A 867 -16.72 -21.65 -10.79
CA SER A 867 -16.77 -22.28 -12.10
C SER A 867 -16.82 -23.81 -12.02
N TYR A 868 -15.92 -24.39 -11.22
CA TYR A 868 -15.83 -25.83 -11.04
C TYR A 868 -17.10 -26.42 -10.40
N PHE A 869 -17.65 -25.76 -9.37
CA PHE A 869 -18.89 -26.20 -8.73
C PHE A 869 -20.10 -26.08 -9.66
N TYR A 870 -20.21 -25.02 -10.47
CA TYR A 870 -21.26 -24.92 -11.49
C TYR A 870 -21.11 -25.97 -12.59
N TRP A 871 -19.89 -26.34 -12.95
CA TRP A 871 -19.64 -27.45 -13.87
C TRP A 871 -20.12 -28.78 -13.28
N LEU A 872 -19.76 -29.11 -12.03
CA LEU A 872 -20.27 -30.31 -11.34
C LEU A 872 -21.79 -30.31 -11.25
N LEU A 873 -22.38 -29.15 -10.90
CA LEU A 873 -23.83 -28.98 -10.79
C LEU A 873 -24.51 -29.24 -12.14
N SER A 874 -23.95 -28.74 -13.23
CA SER A 874 -24.45 -29.02 -14.58
C SER A 874 -24.41 -30.53 -14.88
N MET A 875 -23.31 -31.21 -14.57
CA MET A 875 -23.17 -32.65 -14.82
C MET A 875 -24.13 -33.48 -13.97
N GLN A 876 -24.43 -33.07 -12.74
CA GLN A 876 -25.47 -33.71 -11.93
C GLN A 876 -26.86 -33.55 -12.54
N TYR A 877 -27.22 -32.33 -12.99
CA TYR A 877 -28.49 -32.13 -13.70
C TYR A 877 -28.58 -33.00 -14.95
N LEU A 878 -27.48 -33.17 -15.69
CA LEU A 878 -27.41 -34.06 -16.85
C LEU A 878 -27.62 -35.53 -16.47
N SER A 879 -27.02 -35.99 -15.36
CA SER A 879 -27.19 -37.35 -14.84
C SER A 879 -28.61 -37.64 -14.32
N SER A 880 -29.33 -36.60 -13.88
CA SER A 880 -30.70 -36.72 -13.38
C SER A 880 -31.76 -36.80 -14.50
N VAL A 881 -31.37 -36.62 -15.76
CA VAL A 881 -32.30 -36.67 -16.90
C VAL A 881 -32.69 -38.12 -17.18
N ASN A 882 -33.91 -38.49 -16.79
CA ASN A 882 -34.51 -39.77 -17.12
C ASN A 882 -35.21 -39.66 -18.49
N VAL A 883 -34.88 -40.54 -19.44
CA VAL A 883 -35.29 -40.53 -20.87
C VAL A 883 -36.81 -40.68 -21.11
N ASN A 884 -37.61 -40.80 -20.04
CA ASN A 884 -39.03 -41.19 -20.09
C ASN A 884 -39.99 -40.14 -19.46
N GLN A 885 -39.55 -38.93 -19.09
CA GLN A 885 -40.38 -37.94 -18.39
C GLN A 885 -40.48 -36.58 -19.12
N THR A 886 -41.71 -36.05 -19.23
CA THR A 886 -42.05 -34.75 -19.85
C THR A 886 -41.42 -33.50 -19.19
N ASN A 887 -40.68 -33.65 -18.08
CA ASN A 887 -39.93 -32.58 -17.42
C ASN A 887 -38.52 -32.33 -18.01
N GLU A 888 -38.13 -33.09 -19.05
CA GLU A 888 -36.86 -33.01 -19.78
C GLU A 888 -36.44 -31.58 -20.15
N ASP A 889 -37.38 -30.74 -20.58
CA ASP A 889 -37.09 -29.36 -21.00
C ASP A 889 -36.58 -28.47 -19.85
N SER A 890 -37.01 -28.72 -18.61
CA SER A 890 -36.68 -27.86 -17.47
C SER A 890 -35.29 -28.17 -16.89
N THR A 891 -34.94 -29.45 -16.79
CA THR A 891 -33.64 -29.92 -16.30
C THR A 891 -32.55 -29.67 -17.34
N LEU A 892 -32.83 -29.87 -18.63
CA LEU A 892 -31.91 -29.52 -19.72
C LEU A 892 -31.66 -28.00 -19.80
N LYS A 893 -32.69 -27.16 -19.59
CA LYS A 893 -32.48 -25.69 -19.48
C LYS A 893 -31.56 -25.33 -18.32
N LYS A 894 -31.69 -25.99 -17.16
CA LYS A 894 -30.79 -25.79 -16.01
C LYS A 894 -29.37 -26.25 -16.32
N PHE A 895 -29.20 -27.39 -16.99
CA PHE A 895 -27.90 -27.85 -17.47
C PHE A 895 -27.19 -26.78 -18.32
N TYR A 896 -27.84 -26.29 -19.38
CA TYR A 896 -27.24 -25.27 -20.25
C TYR A 896 -26.95 -23.96 -19.51
N LYS A 897 -27.83 -23.54 -18.59
CA LYS A 897 -27.64 -22.35 -17.77
C LYS A 897 -26.40 -22.47 -16.87
N TYR A 898 -26.25 -23.58 -16.15
CA TYR A 898 -25.12 -23.76 -15.24
C TYR A 898 -23.82 -24.03 -15.99
N GLN A 899 -23.88 -24.68 -17.15
CA GLN A 899 -22.73 -24.81 -18.05
C GLN A 899 -22.24 -23.43 -18.53
N GLN A 900 -23.15 -22.51 -18.87
CA GLN A 900 -22.79 -21.13 -19.20
C GLN A 900 -22.19 -20.38 -18.00
N PHE A 901 -22.75 -20.55 -16.80
CA PHE A 901 -22.17 -19.93 -15.59
C PHE A 901 -20.77 -20.46 -15.29
N ALA A 902 -20.54 -21.76 -15.45
CA ALA A 902 -19.21 -22.35 -15.31
C ALA A 902 -18.20 -21.70 -16.24
N ASP A 903 -18.56 -21.51 -17.52
CA ASP A 903 -17.72 -20.85 -18.50
C ASP A 903 -17.47 -19.37 -18.14
N LEU A 904 -18.51 -18.61 -17.78
CA LEU A 904 -18.38 -17.18 -17.48
C LEU A 904 -17.52 -16.89 -16.25
N TYR A 905 -17.70 -17.64 -15.16
CA TYR A 905 -16.88 -17.47 -13.96
C TYR A 905 -15.43 -17.90 -14.18
N TYR A 906 -15.21 -18.92 -15.02
CA TYR A 906 -13.86 -19.32 -15.41
C TYR A 906 -13.12 -18.18 -16.12
N ILE A 907 -13.77 -17.58 -17.13
CA ILE A 907 -13.20 -16.47 -17.91
C ILE A 907 -13.00 -15.23 -17.03
N TYR A 908 -13.94 -14.94 -16.14
CA TYR A 908 -13.86 -13.76 -15.26
C TYR A 908 -12.74 -13.85 -14.21
N ASP A 909 -12.33 -15.05 -13.79
CA ASP A 909 -11.19 -15.24 -12.86
C ASP A 909 -9.91 -14.55 -13.36
N PHE A 910 -9.64 -14.62 -14.67
CA PHE A 910 -8.48 -13.95 -15.29
C PHE A 910 -8.55 -12.42 -15.17
N ILE A 911 -9.74 -11.84 -15.37
CA ILE A 911 -9.97 -10.40 -15.28
C ILE A 911 -9.89 -9.94 -13.82
N TYR A 912 -10.52 -10.70 -12.92
CA TYR A 912 -10.52 -10.38 -11.49
C TYR A 912 -9.11 -10.34 -10.93
N LYS A 913 -8.30 -11.37 -11.20
CA LYS A 913 -6.88 -11.42 -10.77
C LYS A 913 -6.08 -10.26 -11.32
N TYR A 914 -6.20 -9.95 -12.61
CA TYR A 914 -5.49 -8.82 -13.19
C TYR A 914 -5.87 -7.46 -12.56
N THR A 915 -7.12 -7.28 -12.12
CA THR A 915 -7.55 -6.01 -11.51
C THR A 915 -7.23 -5.87 -10.03
N GLU A 916 -7.08 -6.98 -9.29
CA GLU A 916 -6.91 -6.96 -7.82
C GLU A 916 -5.50 -7.35 -7.39
N GLU A 917 -4.79 -8.18 -8.17
CA GLU A 917 -3.41 -8.56 -7.88
C GLU A 917 -2.45 -7.53 -8.50
N PRO A 918 -1.37 -7.15 -7.79
CA PRO A 918 -0.44 -6.11 -8.27
C PRO A 918 0.39 -6.55 -9.50
N PHE A 919 0.47 -7.86 -9.77
CA PHE A 919 1.24 -8.43 -10.87
C PHE A 919 0.44 -9.51 -11.59
N THR A 920 0.55 -9.56 -12.92
CA THR A 920 -0.01 -10.62 -13.75
C THR A 920 1.09 -11.31 -14.56
N PHE A 921 0.97 -12.62 -14.74
CA PHE A 921 1.82 -13.40 -15.65
C PHE A 921 1.20 -13.56 -17.05
N LEU A 922 0.00 -13.01 -17.26
CA LEU A 922 -0.74 -13.16 -18.52
C LEU A 922 -0.27 -12.11 -19.54
N SER A 923 -0.16 -12.51 -20.80
CA SER A 923 0.13 -11.59 -21.90
C SER A 923 -1.02 -10.60 -22.12
N ALA A 924 -0.69 -9.42 -22.66
CA ALA A 924 -1.66 -8.39 -23.02
C ALA A 924 -2.71 -8.93 -24.00
N ASP A 925 -2.28 -9.74 -24.98
CA ASP A 925 -3.15 -10.40 -25.96
C ASP A 925 -4.14 -11.37 -25.32
N THR A 926 -3.70 -12.16 -24.35
CA THR A 926 -4.57 -13.08 -23.60
C THR A 926 -5.66 -12.30 -22.85
N LEU A 927 -5.26 -11.27 -22.10
CA LEU A 927 -6.21 -10.44 -21.34
C LEU A 927 -7.19 -9.69 -22.26
N PHE A 928 -6.72 -9.23 -23.42
CA PHE A 928 -7.54 -8.62 -24.46
C PHE A 928 -8.59 -9.60 -25.01
N ASN A 929 -8.17 -10.82 -25.36
CA ASN A 929 -9.05 -11.87 -25.88
C ASN A 929 -10.08 -12.35 -24.84
N VAL A 930 -9.65 -12.54 -23.59
CA VAL A 930 -10.51 -12.86 -22.44
C VAL A 930 -11.58 -11.80 -22.25
N ALA A 931 -11.20 -10.53 -22.17
CA ALA A 931 -12.14 -9.43 -21.94
C ALA A 931 -13.14 -9.29 -23.09
N ARG A 932 -12.69 -9.45 -24.33
CA ARG A 932 -13.55 -9.47 -25.53
C ARG A 932 -14.54 -10.63 -25.50
N CYS A 933 -14.07 -11.86 -25.29
CA CYS A 933 -14.89 -13.05 -25.25
C CYS A 933 -15.98 -12.97 -24.18
N LEU A 934 -15.62 -12.46 -22.98
CA LEU A 934 -16.55 -12.30 -21.89
C LEU A 934 -17.59 -11.22 -22.17
N LEU A 935 -17.17 -10.06 -22.69
CA LEU A 935 -18.07 -8.94 -22.99
C LEU A 935 -19.13 -9.32 -24.03
N ASN A 936 -18.75 -10.09 -25.06
CA ASN A 936 -19.69 -10.63 -26.05
C ASN A 936 -20.63 -11.68 -25.45
N SER A 937 -20.18 -12.47 -24.46
CA SER A 937 -20.98 -13.54 -23.84
C SER A 937 -22.00 -13.01 -22.82
N LEU A 938 -21.69 -11.90 -22.14
CA LEU A 938 -22.54 -11.31 -21.10
C LEU A 938 -23.86 -10.71 -21.60
N GLN A 939 -24.07 -10.63 -22.92
CA GLN A 939 -25.33 -10.15 -23.49
C GLN A 939 -26.47 -11.16 -23.34
N LEU A 940 -26.13 -12.44 -23.21
CA LEU A 940 -27.11 -13.53 -23.09
C LEU A 940 -27.53 -13.78 -21.64
N CYS A 941 -26.70 -13.41 -20.66
CA CYS A 941 -26.99 -13.59 -19.24
C CYS A 941 -26.11 -12.71 -18.32
N HIS A 942 -26.62 -12.40 -17.13
CA HIS A 942 -25.94 -11.58 -16.12
C HIS A 942 -25.76 -12.37 -14.81
N PRO A 943 -24.63 -13.08 -14.63
CA PRO A 943 -24.33 -13.79 -13.39
C PRO A 943 -23.98 -12.82 -12.24
N LYS A 944 -24.13 -13.29 -10.99
CA LYS A 944 -23.82 -12.50 -9.78
C LYS A 944 -22.34 -12.10 -9.76
N LYS A 945 -22.03 -10.91 -9.24
CA LYS A 945 -20.65 -10.40 -9.01
C LYS A 945 -19.69 -10.31 -10.22
N ILE A 946 -20.11 -10.59 -11.45
CA ILE A 946 -19.30 -10.27 -12.64
C ILE A 946 -19.41 -8.77 -12.94
N SER A 947 -18.32 -8.04 -12.68
CA SER A 947 -18.28 -6.58 -12.85
C SER A 947 -18.04 -6.20 -14.32
N LYS A 948 -19.05 -5.62 -14.96
CA LYS A 948 -18.92 -5.05 -16.31
C LYS A 948 -17.86 -3.94 -16.37
N ILE A 949 -17.70 -3.17 -15.29
CA ILE A 949 -16.72 -2.07 -15.21
C ILE A 949 -15.31 -2.63 -15.29
N LYS A 950 -15.00 -3.68 -14.52
CA LYS A 950 -13.68 -4.33 -14.56
C LYS A 950 -13.35 -4.86 -15.96
N ILE A 951 -14.32 -5.49 -16.62
CA ILE A 951 -14.15 -6.04 -17.97
C ILE A 951 -13.87 -4.94 -19.00
N LEU A 952 -14.62 -3.85 -18.95
CA LEU A 952 -14.41 -2.73 -19.87
C LEU A 952 -13.08 -2.01 -19.57
N TYR A 953 -12.72 -1.86 -18.29
CA TYR A 953 -11.45 -1.27 -17.87
C TYR A 953 -10.26 -2.11 -18.37
N THR A 954 -10.28 -3.42 -18.17
CA THR A 954 -9.22 -4.30 -18.68
C THR A 954 -9.14 -4.23 -20.20
N LEU A 955 -10.28 -4.28 -20.91
CA LEU A 955 -10.30 -4.17 -22.36
C LEU A 955 -9.71 -2.84 -22.84
N ALA A 956 -10.07 -1.70 -22.24
CA ALA A 956 -9.56 -0.39 -22.63
C ALA A 956 -8.05 -0.25 -22.38
N LYS A 957 -7.56 -0.75 -21.23
CA LYS A 957 -6.14 -0.70 -20.86
C LYS A 957 -5.29 -1.58 -21.78
N GLN A 958 -5.73 -2.81 -22.06
CA GLN A 958 -5.02 -3.70 -22.98
C GLN A 958 -5.12 -3.23 -24.44
N ALA A 959 -6.27 -2.71 -24.87
CA ALA A 959 -6.42 -2.11 -26.20
C ALA A 959 -5.46 -0.94 -26.41
N LYS A 960 -5.26 -0.08 -25.39
CA LYS A 960 -4.24 0.98 -25.44
C LYS A 960 -2.83 0.42 -25.56
N GLN A 961 -2.49 -0.64 -24.81
CA GLN A 961 -1.17 -1.27 -24.84
C GLN A 961 -0.86 -1.91 -26.20
N LEU A 962 -1.86 -2.55 -26.82
CA LEU A 962 -1.75 -3.18 -28.14
C LEU A 962 -1.93 -2.20 -29.32
N GLY A 963 -2.11 -0.90 -29.05
CA GLY A 963 -2.27 0.12 -30.09
C GLY A 963 -3.66 0.22 -30.74
N ALA A 964 -4.67 -0.51 -30.24
CA ALA A 964 -6.08 -0.39 -30.64
C ALA A 964 -6.76 0.83 -30.00
N PHE A 965 -6.35 2.03 -30.42
CA PHE A 965 -6.78 3.28 -29.81
C PHE A 965 -8.23 3.66 -30.14
N ARG A 966 -8.76 3.28 -31.31
CA ARG A 966 -10.17 3.51 -31.66
C ARG A 966 -11.08 2.67 -30.77
N LEU A 967 -10.76 1.39 -30.60
CA LEU A 967 -11.46 0.50 -29.68
C LEU A 967 -11.41 1.02 -28.24
N ALA A 968 -10.20 1.37 -27.77
CA ALA A 968 -10.01 1.83 -26.39
C ALA A 968 -10.85 3.08 -26.07
N ARG A 969 -10.99 4.01 -27.01
CA ARG A 969 -11.86 5.20 -26.86
C ARG A 969 -13.34 4.84 -26.78
N ILE A 970 -13.82 3.97 -27.68
CA ILE A 970 -15.22 3.52 -27.65
C ILE A 970 -15.55 2.86 -26.30
N VAL A 971 -14.63 2.05 -25.79
CA VAL A 971 -14.79 1.38 -24.49
C VAL A 971 -14.73 2.38 -23.33
N CYS A 972 -13.86 3.39 -23.38
CA CYS A 972 -13.80 4.45 -22.36
C CYS A 972 -15.06 5.31 -22.33
N ASP A 973 -15.63 5.63 -23.49
CA ASP A 973 -16.91 6.35 -23.58
C ASP A 973 -18.05 5.55 -22.92
N GLU A 974 -18.00 4.22 -22.99
CA GLU A 974 -18.95 3.36 -22.27
C GLU A 974 -18.69 3.26 -20.79
N LEU A 975 -17.42 3.18 -20.38
CA LEU A 975 -17.04 3.24 -18.99
C LEU A 975 -17.56 4.54 -18.35
N GLY A 976 -17.44 5.66 -19.04
CA GLY A 976 -17.94 6.97 -18.58
C GLY A 976 -19.47 7.03 -18.40
N ARG A 977 -20.23 6.13 -19.03
CA ARG A 977 -21.70 6.03 -18.84
C ARG A 977 -22.09 5.17 -17.65
N LEU A 978 -21.16 4.44 -17.05
CA LEU A 978 -21.39 3.57 -15.90
C LEU A 978 -20.92 4.26 -14.61
N ASN A 979 -21.55 3.94 -13.48
CA ASN A 979 -21.13 4.43 -12.17
C ASN A 979 -19.86 3.69 -11.72
N GLN A 980 -18.71 4.37 -11.83
CA GLN A 980 -17.39 3.80 -11.51
C GLN A 980 -17.08 3.91 -10.00
N PRO A 981 -16.34 2.95 -9.42
CA PRO A 981 -15.78 3.09 -8.07
C PRO A 981 -14.80 4.28 -8.01
N PRO A 982 -14.73 5.04 -6.89
CA PRO A 982 -13.85 6.20 -6.76
C PRO A 982 -12.37 5.87 -7.00
N SER A 983 -11.93 4.66 -6.61
CA SER A 983 -10.56 4.19 -6.82
C SER A 983 -10.19 4.01 -8.30
N MET A 984 -11.16 3.66 -9.15
CA MET A 984 -10.94 3.46 -10.59
C MET A 984 -11.26 4.70 -11.41
N GLN A 985 -12.00 5.66 -10.86
CA GLN A 985 -12.44 6.85 -11.59
C GLN A 985 -11.24 7.68 -12.09
N THR A 986 -10.25 7.94 -11.23
CA THR A 986 -9.03 8.65 -11.62
C THR A 986 -8.27 7.92 -12.72
N GLU A 987 -8.15 6.59 -12.62
CA GLU A 987 -7.44 5.81 -13.64
C GLU A 987 -8.17 5.81 -14.99
N VAL A 988 -9.51 5.72 -14.98
CA VAL A 988 -10.33 5.77 -16.20
C VAL A 988 -10.29 7.16 -16.83
N ASP A 989 -10.30 8.22 -16.03
CA ASP A 989 -10.20 9.61 -16.51
C ASP A 989 -8.82 9.86 -17.15
N LEU A 990 -7.74 9.42 -16.50
CA LEU A 990 -6.38 9.46 -17.05
C LEU A 990 -6.24 8.63 -18.32
N LEU A 991 -6.83 7.42 -18.34
CA LEU A 991 -6.84 6.56 -19.52
C LEU A 991 -7.56 7.27 -20.68
N THR A 992 -8.72 7.86 -20.42
CA THR A 992 -9.52 8.60 -21.39
C THR A 992 -8.78 9.83 -21.93
N LEU A 993 -8.14 10.61 -21.06
CA LEU A 993 -7.31 11.76 -21.45
C LEU A 993 -6.13 11.32 -22.31
N SER A 994 -5.40 10.28 -21.90
CA SER A 994 -4.25 9.76 -22.65
C SER A 994 -4.63 9.26 -24.04
N LEU A 995 -5.84 8.69 -24.18
CA LEU A 995 -6.34 8.19 -25.45
C LEU A 995 -6.72 9.31 -26.40
N LYS A 996 -7.15 10.49 -25.92
CA LYS A 996 -7.46 11.66 -26.78
C LYS A 996 -6.26 12.17 -27.58
N ALA A 997 -5.04 11.96 -27.08
CA ALA A 997 -3.80 12.33 -27.76
C ALA A 997 -3.33 11.33 -28.84
N LYS A 998 -3.90 10.12 -28.90
CA LYS A 998 -3.49 9.05 -29.83
C LYS A 998 -4.31 9.05 -31.14
N PRO A 999 -3.84 8.44 -32.24
CA PRO A 999 -4.63 8.38 -33.49
C PRO A 999 -5.88 7.51 -33.33
N PHE A 1000 -6.98 7.85 -34.02
CA PHE A 1000 -8.23 7.07 -34.00
C PHE A 1000 -8.16 5.90 -35.01
N GLN A 1001 -7.22 4.99 -34.81
CA GLN A 1001 -7.02 3.83 -35.68
C GLN A 1001 -6.70 2.60 -34.82
N ASP A 1002 -7.15 1.44 -35.27
CA ASP A 1002 -6.82 0.14 -34.68
C ASP A 1002 -5.93 -0.63 -35.67
N PRO A 1003 -4.96 -1.43 -35.20
CA PRO A 1003 -4.16 -2.28 -36.07
C PRO A 1003 -4.99 -3.45 -36.61
N GLU A 1004 -4.77 -3.80 -37.88
CA GLU A 1004 -5.52 -4.88 -38.55
C GLU A 1004 -5.21 -6.27 -37.97
N GLU A 1005 -4.02 -6.45 -37.38
CA GLU A 1005 -3.57 -7.71 -36.77
C GLU A 1005 -4.43 -8.16 -35.59
N LEU A 1006 -5.11 -7.23 -34.89
CA LEU A 1006 -5.96 -7.55 -33.75
C LEU A 1006 -7.39 -7.96 -34.14
N LEU A 1007 -7.72 -7.91 -35.43
CA LEU A 1007 -9.04 -8.31 -35.91
C LEU A 1007 -9.19 -9.83 -35.87
N PRO A 1008 -10.21 -10.38 -35.17
CA PRO A 1008 -10.45 -11.81 -35.17
C PRO A 1008 -10.76 -12.33 -36.57
N VAL A 1009 -9.86 -13.13 -37.12
CA VAL A 1009 -10.05 -13.77 -38.42
C VAL A 1009 -10.90 -15.03 -38.23
N CYS A 1010 -11.95 -15.15 -39.04
CA CYS A 1010 -12.72 -16.39 -39.09
C CYS A 1010 -12.03 -17.38 -40.04
N TYR A 1011 -11.47 -18.47 -39.52
CA TYR A 1011 -10.79 -19.50 -40.31
C TYR A 1011 -11.67 -20.16 -41.39
N VAL A 1012 -13.00 -20.09 -41.26
CA VAL A 1012 -13.93 -20.63 -42.27
C VAL A 1012 -14.09 -19.72 -43.49
N CYS A 1013 -14.30 -18.42 -43.31
CA CYS A 1013 -14.53 -17.47 -44.42
C CYS A 1013 -13.31 -16.60 -44.73
N SER A 1014 -12.23 -16.72 -43.96
CA SER A 1014 -10.99 -15.92 -44.05
C SER A 1014 -11.19 -14.40 -43.95
N MET A 1015 -12.37 -13.94 -43.51
CA MET A 1015 -12.65 -12.51 -43.32
C MET A 1015 -12.36 -12.09 -41.88
N GLY A 1016 -11.73 -10.93 -41.74
CA GLY A 1016 -11.52 -10.27 -40.45
C GLY A 1016 -12.85 -9.76 -39.89
N ASN A 1017 -13.13 -10.04 -38.62
CA ASN A 1017 -14.32 -9.57 -37.93
C ASN A 1017 -13.99 -8.32 -37.10
N PRO A 1018 -14.99 -7.47 -36.82
CA PRO A 1018 -14.81 -6.37 -35.87
C PRO A 1018 -14.32 -6.87 -34.50
N THR A 1019 -13.51 -6.06 -33.82
CA THR A 1019 -13.02 -6.36 -32.46
C THR A 1019 -14.14 -6.45 -31.42
N LEU A 1020 -15.24 -5.73 -31.62
CA LEU A 1020 -16.47 -5.81 -30.83
C LEU A 1020 -17.66 -6.10 -31.72
N SER A 1021 -18.33 -7.23 -31.48
CA SER A 1021 -19.49 -7.71 -32.26
C SER A 1021 -20.71 -7.88 -31.36
N ARG A 1022 -21.29 -6.74 -30.96
CA ARG A 1022 -22.36 -6.69 -29.94
C ARG A 1022 -23.70 -7.28 -30.36
N ASP A 1023 -23.98 -7.41 -31.65
CA ASP A 1023 -25.30 -7.89 -32.07
C ASP A 1023 -25.29 -9.39 -32.41
N VAL A 1024 -24.10 -9.98 -32.56
CA VAL A 1024 -23.91 -11.35 -33.05
C VAL A 1024 -23.33 -12.27 -31.97
N GLY A 1025 -22.72 -11.71 -30.91
CA GLY A 1025 -22.04 -12.44 -29.85
C GLY A 1025 -20.70 -13.04 -30.32
N ASN A 1026 -20.30 -14.18 -29.77
CA ASN A 1026 -19.09 -14.92 -30.18
C ASN A 1026 -19.28 -15.70 -31.49
N LYS A 1027 -19.77 -15.01 -32.52
CA LYS A 1027 -20.03 -15.55 -33.86
C LYS A 1027 -19.42 -14.65 -34.92
N CYS A 1028 -19.07 -15.25 -36.05
CA CYS A 1028 -18.62 -14.51 -37.22
C CYS A 1028 -19.78 -13.70 -37.82
N VAL A 1029 -19.57 -12.41 -38.05
CA VAL A 1029 -20.56 -11.48 -38.63
C VAL A 1029 -20.86 -11.85 -40.10
N HIS A 1030 -19.91 -12.49 -40.78
CA HIS A 1030 -20.04 -12.85 -42.19
C HIS A 1030 -20.70 -14.22 -42.41
N CYS A 1031 -20.29 -15.27 -41.70
CA CYS A 1031 -20.78 -16.64 -41.92
C CYS A 1031 -21.70 -17.19 -40.82
N GLY A 1032 -21.85 -16.48 -39.70
CA GLY A 1032 -22.76 -16.84 -38.60
C GLY A 1032 -22.32 -18.03 -37.73
N LEU A 1033 -21.14 -18.61 -37.98
CA LEU A 1033 -20.57 -19.71 -37.19
C LEU A 1033 -19.96 -19.21 -35.88
N ASN A 1034 -19.99 -20.06 -34.85
CA ASN A 1034 -19.39 -19.75 -33.54
C ASN A 1034 -17.86 -19.72 -33.62
N PHE A 1035 -17.24 -18.77 -32.93
CA PHE A 1035 -15.81 -18.85 -32.64
C PHE A 1035 -15.58 -19.89 -31.54
N ILE A 1036 -14.57 -20.74 -31.74
CA ILE A 1036 -14.13 -21.72 -30.77
C ILE A 1036 -12.81 -21.23 -30.21
N TYR A 1037 -12.68 -21.17 -28.90
CA TYR A 1037 -11.55 -20.54 -28.23
C TYR A 1037 -10.69 -21.57 -27.49
N SER A 1038 -9.38 -21.30 -27.41
CA SER A 1038 -8.49 -21.97 -26.46
C SER A 1038 -8.83 -21.52 -25.03
N PHE A 1039 -9.12 -22.44 -24.12
CA PHE A 1039 -9.53 -22.11 -22.74
C PHE A 1039 -8.38 -21.68 -21.81
N LEU A 1040 -7.25 -21.23 -22.36
CA LEU A 1040 -6.14 -20.59 -21.62
C LEU A 1040 -5.83 -19.20 -22.19
N THR A 1041 -5.60 -19.11 -23.50
CA THR A 1041 -5.25 -17.85 -24.19
C THR A 1041 -6.47 -17.09 -24.75
N PHE A 1042 -7.60 -17.77 -24.89
CA PHE A 1042 -8.83 -17.28 -25.52
C PHE A 1042 -8.66 -16.78 -26.96
N GLU A 1043 -7.61 -17.25 -27.63
CA GLU A 1043 -7.44 -17.09 -29.08
C GLU A 1043 -8.44 -17.95 -29.85
N SER A 1044 -8.84 -17.47 -31.03
CA SER A 1044 -9.73 -18.24 -31.90
C SER A 1044 -8.95 -19.41 -32.49
N LEU A 1045 -9.48 -20.61 -32.32
CA LEU A 1045 -8.92 -21.82 -32.90
C LEU A 1045 -9.46 -22.04 -34.32
N PRO A 1046 -8.69 -22.70 -35.21
CA PRO A 1046 -9.12 -23.08 -36.57
C PRO A 1046 -10.09 -24.27 -36.58
N LEU A 1047 -11.04 -24.28 -35.64
CA LEU A 1047 -12.05 -25.33 -35.51
C LEU A 1047 -13.39 -24.88 -36.09
N MET A 1048 -14.10 -25.81 -36.72
CA MET A 1048 -15.44 -25.59 -37.27
C MET A 1048 -16.40 -26.69 -36.84
N GLU A 1049 -17.51 -26.28 -36.22
CA GLU A 1049 -18.60 -27.19 -35.82
C GLU A 1049 -19.40 -27.63 -37.05
N PHE A 1050 -19.64 -28.94 -37.18
CA PHE A 1050 -20.49 -29.49 -38.22
C PHE A 1050 -21.46 -30.56 -37.69
N GLU A 1051 -22.61 -30.68 -38.36
CA GLU A 1051 -23.62 -31.69 -38.10
C GLU A 1051 -23.51 -32.81 -39.14
N ILE A 1052 -23.90 -34.03 -38.75
CA ILE A 1052 -23.95 -35.19 -39.65
C ILE A 1052 -25.36 -35.34 -40.21
N GLU A 1053 -25.47 -35.72 -41.49
CA GLU A 1053 -26.75 -36.05 -42.12
C GLU A 1053 -27.52 -37.15 -41.36
N GLY A 1054 -28.84 -36.98 -41.23
CA GLY A 1054 -29.69 -37.91 -40.49
C GLY A 1054 -29.67 -39.32 -41.09
N GLY A 1055 -29.34 -40.32 -40.26
CA GLY A 1055 -29.33 -41.74 -40.65
C GLY A 1055 -27.95 -42.40 -40.65
N ILE A 1056 -26.90 -41.67 -40.28
CA ILE A 1056 -25.55 -42.22 -40.04
C ILE A 1056 -25.42 -42.56 -38.56
N THR A 1057 -25.11 -43.82 -38.23
CA THR A 1057 -24.87 -44.23 -36.83
C THR A 1057 -23.44 -43.87 -36.38
N ARG A 1058 -23.19 -43.87 -35.06
CA ARG A 1058 -21.86 -43.59 -34.50
C ARG A 1058 -20.77 -44.54 -35.03
N GLU A 1059 -21.12 -45.82 -35.15
CA GLU A 1059 -20.24 -46.87 -35.67
C GLU A 1059 -20.00 -46.69 -37.18
N GLU A 1060 -21.04 -46.34 -37.94
CA GLU A 1060 -20.93 -46.03 -39.36
C GLU A 1060 -20.03 -44.80 -39.58
N PHE A 1061 -20.13 -43.76 -38.76
CA PHE A 1061 -19.28 -42.58 -38.82
C PHE A 1061 -17.78 -42.90 -38.62
N GLN A 1062 -17.46 -43.69 -37.59
CA GLN A 1062 -16.07 -44.12 -37.34
C GLN A 1062 -15.51 -44.98 -38.48
N SER A 1063 -16.34 -45.87 -39.05
CA SER A 1063 -15.93 -46.68 -40.21
C SER A 1063 -15.66 -45.84 -41.47
N LEU A 1064 -16.45 -44.79 -41.69
CA LEU A 1064 -16.28 -43.88 -42.84
C LEU A 1064 -15.01 -43.03 -42.73
N LEU A 1065 -14.57 -42.69 -41.51
CA LEU A 1065 -13.33 -41.94 -41.25
C LEU A 1065 -12.04 -42.76 -41.43
N GLN A 1066 -12.11 -44.08 -41.35
CA GLN A 1066 -10.96 -44.98 -41.52
C GLN A 1066 -10.75 -45.41 -42.99
N CYS A 1067 -11.71 -45.13 -43.87
CA CYS A 1067 -11.60 -45.42 -45.30
C CYS A 1067 -10.73 -44.38 -46.01
N ASN A 1068 -9.48 -44.72 -46.31
CA ASN A 1068 -8.60 -43.86 -47.11
C ASN A 1068 -9.08 -43.78 -48.58
N ALA A 1069 -9.78 -42.69 -48.94
CA ALA A 1069 -10.09 -42.39 -50.34
C ALA A 1069 -8.82 -42.02 -51.14
N SER A 1070 -8.81 -42.34 -52.44
CA SER A 1070 -7.67 -42.13 -53.32
C SER A 1070 -7.44 -40.64 -53.66
N SER A 1071 -6.17 -40.23 -53.80
CA SER A 1071 -5.75 -38.82 -53.95
C SER A 1071 -6.32 -38.10 -55.18
N GLN A 1072 -6.86 -38.83 -56.16
CA GLN A 1072 -7.44 -38.27 -57.39
C GLN A 1072 -8.93 -37.89 -57.24
N GLU A 1073 -9.66 -38.47 -56.28
CA GLU A 1073 -11.08 -38.15 -56.03
C GLU A 1073 -11.23 -36.88 -55.17
N ILE A 1074 -10.25 -36.59 -54.32
CA ILE A 1074 -10.22 -35.41 -53.41
C ILE A 1074 -10.17 -34.09 -54.19
N ALA A 1075 -9.46 -34.05 -55.34
CA ALA A 1075 -9.36 -32.86 -56.18
C ALA A 1075 -10.67 -32.52 -56.94
N ALA A 1076 -11.51 -33.52 -57.22
CA ALA A 1076 -12.82 -33.32 -57.84
C ALA A 1076 -13.86 -32.82 -56.82
N LEU A 1077 -13.78 -33.28 -55.57
CA LEU A 1077 -14.71 -32.94 -54.49
C LEU A 1077 -14.48 -31.53 -53.88
N GLN A 1078 -13.24 -31.03 -53.88
CA GLN A 1078 -12.91 -29.67 -53.40
C GLN A 1078 -13.53 -28.52 -54.23
N SER A 1079 -14.12 -28.82 -55.39
CA SER A 1079 -14.76 -27.82 -56.27
C SER A 1079 -16.22 -27.50 -55.92
N GLN A 1080 -16.84 -28.20 -54.96
CA GLN A 1080 -18.15 -27.84 -54.43
C GLN A 1080 -17.97 -27.09 -53.11
N SER A 1081 -18.00 -25.76 -53.21
CA SER A 1081 -18.08 -24.85 -52.07
C SER A 1081 -19.14 -25.34 -51.08
N ASN A 1082 -18.71 -25.70 -49.87
CA ASN A 1082 -19.60 -25.96 -48.72
C ASN A 1082 -20.55 -24.76 -48.56
N LYS A 1083 -21.80 -24.91 -49.02
CA LYS A 1083 -22.83 -23.89 -48.86
C LYS A 1083 -23.22 -23.84 -47.39
N VAL A 1084 -22.61 -22.92 -46.63
CA VAL A 1084 -23.11 -22.53 -45.31
C VAL A 1084 -24.58 -22.11 -45.47
N LYS A 1085 -25.51 -22.96 -45.04
CA LYS A 1085 -26.93 -22.64 -45.00
C LYS A 1085 -27.29 -22.30 -43.56
N ASN A 1086 -27.71 -21.07 -43.30
CA ASN A 1086 -28.17 -20.60 -41.98
C ASN A 1086 -27.18 -20.86 -40.83
N GLY A 1087 -25.88 -20.64 -41.04
CA GLY A 1087 -24.86 -20.78 -39.98
C GLY A 1087 -24.63 -22.21 -39.49
N LYS A 1088 -25.01 -23.22 -40.29
CA LYS A 1088 -24.72 -24.63 -40.02
C LYS A 1088 -24.07 -25.30 -41.24
N VAL A 1089 -23.12 -26.19 -40.97
CA VAL A 1089 -22.46 -27.02 -41.98
C VAL A 1089 -22.90 -28.46 -41.73
N VAL A 1090 -23.46 -29.12 -42.74
CA VAL A 1090 -23.91 -30.52 -42.65
C VAL A 1090 -23.06 -31.35 -43.60
N TYR A 1091 -22.47 -32.43 -43.09
CA TYR A 1091 -21.64 -33.35 -43.86
C TYR A 1091 -22.45 -34.60 -44.26
N CYS A 1092 -22.40 -34.94 -45.55
CA CYS A 1092 -22.97 -36.16 -46.10
C CYS A 1092 -21.96 -37.33 -46.01
N ARG A 1093 -22.41 -38.57 -46.26
CA ARG A 1093 -21.53 -39.77 -46.25
C ARG A 1093 -20.26 -39.60 -47.10
N SER A 1094 -20.36 -38.99 -48.29
CA SER A 1094 -19.21 -38.72 -49.18
C SER A 1094 -18.23 -37.71 -48.61
N ASP A 1095 -18.71 -36.70 -47.89
CA ASP A 1095 -17.86 -35.66 -47.31
C ASP A 1095 -17.05 -36.22 -46.14
N ILE A 1096 -17.64 -37.13 -45.37
CA ILE A 1096 -17.01 -37.77 -44.20
C ILE A 1096 -15.90 -38.73 -44.64
N SER A 1097 -16.11 -39.50 -45.73
CA SER A 1097 -15.05 -40.35 -46.30
C SER A 1097 -13.85 -39.59 -46.87
N ALA A 1098 -13.99 -38.28 -47.10
CA ALA A 1098 -12.89 -37.43 -47.58
C ALA A 1098 -12.09 -36.78 -46.43
N LEU A 1099 -12.54 -36.92 -45.18
CA LEU A 1099 -11.87 -36.37 -44.00
C LEU A 1099 -10.82 -37.35 -43.47
N LYS A 1100 -9.69 -36.82 -43.01
CA LYS A 1100 -8.71 -37.59 -42.25
C LYS A 1100 -9.13 -37.69 -40.78
N SER A 1101 -8.86 -38.83 -40.16
CA SER A 1101 -9.12 -39.01 -38.72
C SER A 1101 -8.40 -37.99 -37.84
N SER A 1102 -7.22 -37.50 -38.24
CA SER A 1102 -6.46 -36.48 -37.50
C SER A 1102 -7.05 -35.06 -37.61
N GLU A 1103 -7.98 -34.83 -38.54
CA GLU A 1103 -8.62 -33.52 -38.73
C GLU A 1103 -9.93 -33.37 -37.95
N VAL A 1104 -10.41 -34.42 -37.27
CA VAL A 1104 -11.75 -34.45 -36.67
C VAL A 1104 -11.69 -34.69 -35.17
N PHE A 1105 -12.30 -33.80 -34.41
CA PHE A 1105 -12.51 -33.93 -32.97
C PHE A 1105 -13.95 -34.33 -32.66
N VAL A 1106 -14.11 -35.32 -31.79
CA VAL A 1106 -15.42 -35.85 -31.38
C VAL A 1106 -15.68 -35.50 -29.92
N CYS A 1107 -16.60 -34.57 -29.67
CA CYS A 1107 -17.04 -34.20 -28.34
C CYS A 1107 -18.18 -35.10 -27.88
N ARG A 1108 -17.83 -36.18 -27.18
CA ARG A 1108 -18.78 -37.15 -26.64
C ARG A 1108 -19.60 -36.50 -25.53
N ARG A 1109 -20.94 -36.53 -25.66
CA ARG A 1109 -21.84 -36.01 -24.62
C ARG A 1109 -22.54 -37.16 -23.90
N ILE A 1110 -22.60 -37.06 -22.57
CA ILE A 1110 -23.22 -38.05 -21.70
C ILE A 1110 -24.74 -37.78 -21.65
N GLY A 1111 -25.56 -38.83 -21.58
CA GLY A 1111 -27.03 -38.71 -21.50
C GLY A 1111 -27.73 -38.61 -22.86
N PRO A 1112 -28.92 -37.99 -22.95
CA PRO A 1112 -29.74 -37.94 -24.17
C PRO A 1112 -29.24 -36.92 -25.23
N LEU A 1113 -28.08 -36.29 -25.01
CA LEU A 1113 -27.54 -35.27 -25.89
C LEU A 1113 -26.82 -35.89 -27.10
N LYS A 1114 -26.99 -35.28 -28.27
CA LYS A 1114 -26.25 -35.66 -29.48
C LYS A 1114 -24.77 -35.26 -29.35
N ASP A 1115 -23.88 -36.06 -29.90
CA ASP A 1115 -22.46 -35.73 -30.00
C ASP A 1115 -22.25 -34.50 -30.90
N ILE A 1116 -21.19 -33.76 -30.63
CA ILE A 1116 -20.78 -32.63 -31.46
C ILE A 1116 -19.46 -32.97 -32.15
N TYR A 1117 -19.38 -32.60 -33.43
CA TYR A 1117 -18.23 -32.86 -34.28
C TYR A 1117 -17.58 -31.55 -34.67
N TYR A 1118 -16.25 -31.51 -34.57
CA TYR A 1118 -15.45 -30.37 -34.99
C TYR A 1118 -14.41 -30.81 -36.01
N ARG A 1119 -14.18 -29.98 -37.02
CA ARG A 1119 -13.11 -30.14 -37.99
C ARG A 1119 -12.00 -29.11 -37.76
N ASN A 1120 -10.75 -29.56 -37.71
CA ASN A 1120 -9.58 -28.70 -37.77
C ASN A 1120 -9.28 -28.30 -39.22
N LEU A 1121 -9.34 -27.00 -39.50
CA LEU A 1121 -9.09 -26.43 -40.82
C LEU A 1121 -7.60 -26.19 -41.08
N MET A 1122 -6.77 -26.16 -40.02
CA MET A 1122 -5.32 -25.96 -40.09
C MET A 1122 -4.62 -26.99 -39.21
N PRO A 1123 -4.34 -28.20 -39.75
CA PRO A 1123 -3.71 -29.28 -38.99
C PRO A 1123 -2.30 -28.96 -38.47
N GLU A 1124 -1.65 -27.91 -39.00
CA GLU A 1124 -0.35 -27.41 -38.53
C GLU A 1124 -0.41 -26.82 -37.12
N ILE A 1125 -1.58 -26.31 -36.70
CA ILE A 1125 -1.79 -25.81 -35.35
C ILE A 1125 -2.22 -26.98 -34.48
N ALA A 1126 -1.35 -27.37 -33.54
CA ALA A 1126 -1.61 -28.45 -32.59
C ALA A 1126 -2.67 -28.04 -31.55
N ILE A 1127 -3.75 -28.81 -31.49
CA ILE A 1127 -4.91 -28.55 -30.60
C ILE A 1127 -5.20 -29.81 -29.79
N SER A 1128 -5.37 -29.64 -28.48
CA SER A 1128 -5.74 -30.70 -27.55
C SER A 1128 -7.17 -30.52 -27.03
N GLN A 1129 -7.91 -31.62 -26.87
CA GLN A 1129 -9.26 -31.65 -26.30
C GLN A 1129 -9.24 -32.38 -24.95
N CYS A 1130 -9.88 -31.79 -23.94
CA CYS A 1130 -10.12 -32.51 -22.68
C CYS A 1130 -11.32 -33.46 -22.82
N HIS A 1131 -11.11 -34.77 -22.67
CA HIS A 1131 -12.17 -35.79 -22.81
C HIS A 1131 -13.30 -35.70 -21.77
N SER A 1132 -13.07 -35.03 -20.64
CA SER A 1132 -14.09 -34.92 -19.57
C SER A 1132 -14.96 -33.66 -19.68
N CYS A 1133 -14.41 -32.53 -20.13
CA CYS A 1133 -15.16 -31.27 -20.26
C CYS A 1133 -15.38 -30.80 -21.70
N ASN A 1134 -14.77 -31.48 -22.68
CA ASN A 1134 -14.86 -31.15 -24.11
C ASN A 1134 -14.44 -29.70 -24.44
N LYS A 1135 -13.53 -29.12 -23.64
CA LYS A 1135 -12.89 -27.82 -23.92
C LYS A 1135 -11.60 -28.04 -24.70
N PHE A 1136 -11.27 -27.08 -25.55
CA PHE A 1136 -10.10 -27.09 -26.43
C PHE A 1136 -9.01 -26.14 -25.93
N PHE A 1137 -7.77 -26.50 -26.23
CA PHE A 1137 -6.55 -25.81 -25.80
C PHE A 1137 -5.50 -25.91 -26.91
N HIS A 1138 -4.57 -24.95 -26.97
CA HIS A 1138 -3.30 -25.19 -27.69
C HIS A 1138 -2.55 -26.32 -26.99
N THR A 1139 -1.96 -27.24 -27.76
CA THR A 1139 -1.30 -28.43 -27.19
C THR A 1139 -0.16 -28.05 -26.25
N ASP A 1140 0.70 -27.10 -26.63
CA ASP A 1140 1.84 -26.67 -25.81
C ASP A 1140 1.39 -26.11 -24.43
N ASP A 1141 0.36 -25.26 -24.43
CA ASP A 1141 -0.19 -24.67 -23.21
C ASP A 1141 -0.87 -25.72 -22.32
N TRP A 1142 -1.57 -26.67 -22.95
CA TRP A 1142 -2.25 -27.78 -22.29
C TRP A 1142 -1.25 -28.71 -21.59
N GLU A 1143 -0.20 -29.13 -22.29
CA GLU A 1143 0.86 -29.97 -21.76
C GLU A 1143 1.59 -29.27 -20.61
N PHE A 1144 1.96 -28.00 -20.79
CA PHE A 1144 2.61 -27.22 -19.74
C PHE A 1144 1.74 -27.12 -18.49
N PHE A 1145 0.44 -26.87 -18.65
CA PHE A 1145 -0.48 -26.77 -17.51
C PHE A 1145 -0.67 -28.12 -16.79
N ILE A 1146 -0.79 -29.22 -17.54
CA ILE A 1146 -0.93 -30.56 -16.96
C ILE A 1146 0.34 -30.97 -16.24
N LEU A 1147 1.52 -30.76 -16.81
CA LEU A 1147 2.79 -31.08 -16.15
C LEU A 1147 2.92 -30.36 -14.80
N ARG A 1148 2.41 -29.12 -14.73
CA ARG A 1148 2.48 -28.31 -13.51
C ARG A 1148 1.46 -28.70 -12.44
N TYR A 1149 0.23 -29.04 -12.82
CA TYR A 1149 -0.89 -29.20 -11.87
C TYR A 1149 -1.52 -30.60 -11.85
N GLY A 1150 -1.17 -31.49 -12.76
CA GLY A 1150 -1.65 -32.87 -12.86
C GLY A 1150 -3.13 -33.02 -13.19
N GLN A 1151 -3.80 -31.96 -13.63
CA GLN A 1151 -5.25 -31.94 -13.85
C GLN A 1151 -5.67 -30.90 -14.90
N CYS A 1152 -6.84 -31.09 -15.49
CA CYS A 1152 -7.43 -30.11 -16.41
C CYS A 1152 -7.67 -28.74 -15.72
N PRO A 1153 -7.30 -27.60 -16.35
CA PRO A 1153 -7.48 -26.26 -15.80
C PRO A 1153 -8.94 -25.88 -15.53
N PHE A 1154 -9.90 -26.44 -16.29
CA PHE A 1154 -11.33 -26.14 -16.18
C PHE A 1154 -12.06 -27.12 -15.25
N CYS A 1155 -12.09 -28.42 -15.58
CA CYS A 1155 -12.85 -29.42 -14.83
C CYS A 1155 -12.06 -30.17 -13.76
N ARG A 1156 -10.78 -29.88 -13.55
CA ARG A 1156 -9.92 -30.47 -12.50
C ARG A 1156 -9.84 -32.00 -12.50
N LYS A 1157 -10.25 -32.66 -13.59
CA LYS A 1157 -10.08 -34.11 -13.72
C LYS A 1157 -8.58 -34.39 -13.83
N LYS A 1158 -8.08 -35.24 -12.93
CA LYS A 1158 -6.71 -35.79 -13.03
C LYS A 1158 -6.62 -36.65 -14.27
N LEU A 1159 -5.58 -36.43 -15.07
CA LEU A 1159 -5.27 -37.25 -16.23
C LEU A 1159 -4.32 -38.36 -15.76
N ASN A 1160 -4.67 -39.61 -16.05
CA ASN A 1160 -3.75 -40.71 -15.87
C ASN A 1160 -2.72 -40.60 -17.00
N LEU A 1161 -1.50 -40.15 -16.68
CA LEU A 1161 -0.41 -39.99 -17.65
C LEU A 1161 -0.06 -41.30 -18.40
N ASN A 1162 -0.52 -42.46 -17.93
CA ASN A 1162 -0.28 -43.76 -18.55
C ASN A 1162 -1.38 -44.22 -19.53
N ASP A 1163 -2.60 -43.68 -19.47
CA ASP A 1163 -3.72 -44.14 -20.33
C ASP A 1163 -3.94 -43.23 -21.55
N ASP A 1164 -3.53 -41.95 -21.49
CA ASP A 1164 -3.83 -40.95 -22.53
C ASP A 1164 -2.64 -40.65 -23.48
N TRP A 1165 -1.42 -41.17 -23.23
CA TRP A 1165 -0.26 -41.01 -24.13
C TRP A 1165 -0.21 -42.09 -25.23
N ASP A 1166 -0.90 -43.23 -25.05
CA ASP A 1166 -0.92 -44.33 -26.03
C ASP A 1166 -1.88 -44.07 -27.22
N ASP A 1167 -2.73 -43.02 -27.14
CA ASP A 1167 -3.67 -42.64 -28.21
C ASP A 1167 -3.15 -41.43 -29.06
N CYS A 1168 -1.89 -41.03 -28.89
CA CYS A 1168 -1.23 -39.96 -29.67
C CYS A 1168 -0.01 -40.43 -30.50
N GLU A 1169 0.07 -41.73 -30.84
CA GLU A 1169 0.88 -42.26 -31.96
C GLU A 1169 0.03 -42.63 -33.18
#